data_AF-A0A5N5CX22-F1
#
_entry.id   AF-A0A5N5CX22-F1
#
_cell.length_a   1.000
_cell.length_b   1.000
_cell.length_c   1.000
_cell.angle_alpha   90.00
_cell.angle_beta   90.00
_cell.angle_gamma   90.00
#
_symmetry.space_group_name_H-M   'P 1'
#
loop_
_entity.id
_entity.type
_entity.pdbx_description
1 polymer ?
#
loop_
_entity_poly.entity_id
_entity_poly.type
_entity_poly.pdbx_seq_one_letter_code
_entity_poly.pdbx_strand_id
1 'polypeptide(L)'
;MSSTILGSDADKSPIYFWREYDEPYGFLSQWYDCAFQHEGVTYRSAEMWMMVQKAKLFGDAAIANQMLAAPTPAEHKKLGRKVKNFNHDVWDEHKSRIVEEGNWWKFTSSKEQSQLRDRLLATGDRELVEASPYDRIWGIGFSREHADGLRDDWGENLLALFLWLYVNMSLPYTNDSYDELYTYCGKTRHCQTDNPYDVDIAGIGVLVSFILTAAFTLLAIIIGYLCECLPGTATNHVDQAVIVTVTTFVKFCFRPSLSRIAKLRDRLSTTSLRQKHLAAALTRKCSAALERFILTMSDQQLVTGIAIMVTIYTKSCDISIYSFQIAAALAWFSSTTHLATLTLLRAYFDHHRIARNFRAVMMVMMMIMLAAAQIISNSESVQHSSTDIYFGCALKKSFKLSPIDGYEITNLVLIIAWLIQSYSSRMIAIYSTHTSSSYSWLTRQIASIFHLELDEPTAEDDSLRKLEEVMQAVDGRLRDGPLRQWPLLRRFCVWYTYFFALAGAVERAFTNSFLWQLIRLLFGASFGIGQVISIRKDYPVAYRRDQETETLNKWGFGQILPLIFLAYPILTGLEAYFEVKDEIERHMLNRRSTSSSSQEAPSADFVGLGENSSTTAFAAEPVSHGLTITSTTASGSVHDLPLARIMLLFYILMWFILSQLLAISASTNFSDLGLLIPLLAILAGFYIWSVVVFEGLELVNAANKKRKEKKRSLPDIAE
;
A
#
# COMPACT_ATOMS: atom_id res chain seq x y z
N MET A 1 15.49 -13.60 -55.77
CA MET A 1 14.39 -13.81 -56.72
C MET A 1 13.73 -15.14 -56.37
N SER A 2 12.40 -15.09 -56.33
CA SER A 2 11.42 -16.02 -55.75
C SER A 2 11.61 -17.52 -55.90
N SER A 3 11.21 -18.26 -54.85
CA SER A 3 10.09 -19.22 -54.80
C SER A 3 10.25 -20.02 -53.46
N THR A 4 9.29 -20.32 -52.59
CA THR A 4 7.83 -20.42 -52.65
C THR A 4 7.28 -20.43 -51.21
N ILE A 5 6.20 -19.68 -50.99
CA ILE A 5 5.27 -19.80 -49.87
C ILE A 5 4.70 -21.21 -49.84
N LEU A 6 4.91 -21.98 -48.76
CA LEU A 6 4.05 -23.10 -48.35
C LEU A 6 4.38 -23.46 -46.88
N GLY A 7 3.73 -22.78 -45.94
CA GLY A 7 3.45 -23.27 -44.60
C GLY A 7 1.96 -23.06 -44.40
N SER A 8 1.18 -24.13 -44.58
CA SER A 8 -0.29 -24.12 -44.57
C SER A 8 -0.87 -23.73 -43.21
N ASP A 9 -2.13 -23.29 -43.20
CA ASP A 9 -2.97 -23.08 -41.99
C ASP A 9 -3.04 -24.28 -41.02
N ALA A 10 -2.44 -25.43 -41.36
CA ALA A 10 -2.32 -26.59 -40.50
C ALA A 10 -1.47 -26.33 -39.23
N ASP A 11 -0.56 -25.36 -39.28
CA ASP A 11 0.40 -25.09 -38.18
C ASP A 11 -0.22 -24.40 -36.95
N LYS A 12 -1.50 -24.00 -37.03
CA LYS A 12 -2.26 -23.37 -35.92
C LYS A 12 -3.50 -24.14 -35.48
N SER A 13 -3.76 -25.32 -36.06
CA SER A 13 -4.94 -26.11 -35.73
C SER A 13 -4.80 -26.83 -34.37
N PRO A 14 -5.88 -26.91 -33.57
CA PRO A 14 -5.87 -27.62 -32.29
C PRO A 14 -5.57 -29.11 -32.46
N ILE A 15 -4.80 -29.67 -31.52
CA ILE A 15 -4.48 -31.09 -31.43
C ILE A 15 -5.57 -31.79 -30.62
N TYR A 16 -6.42 -32.51 -31.32
CA TYR A 16 -7.43 -33.37 -30.71
C TYR A 16 -6.85 -34.75 -30.39
N PHE A 17 -7.03 -35.21 -29.14
CA PHE A 17 -6.66 -36.55 -28.70
C PHE A 17 -7.75 -37.13 -27.78
N TRP A 18 -7.89 -38.46 -27.74
CA TRP A 18 -8.83 -39.11 -26.82
C TRP A 18 -8.35 -40.49 -26.38
N ARG A 19 -8.21 -41.44 -27.32
CA ARG A 19 -7.88 -42.83 -27.00
C ARG A 19 -6.39 -43.07 -27.05
N GLU A 20 -5.93 -44.00 -26.22
CA GLU A 20 -4.52 -44.37 -26.06
C GLU A 20 -3.87 -44.91 -27.33
N TYR A 21 -4.67 -45.43 -28.26
CA TYR A 21 -4.22 -46.01 -29.52
C TYR A 21 -4.43 -45.08 -30.74
N ASP A 22 -4.93 -43.86 -30.53
CA ASP A 22 -5.04 -42.88 -31.61
C ASP A 22 -3.62 -42.44 -32.01
N GLU A 23 -3.23 -42.51 -33.28
CA GLU A 23 -1.95 -41.96 -33.74
C GLU A 23 -2.17 -40.63 -34.50
N PRO A 24 -1.31 -39.61 -34.32
CA PRO A 24 -0.03 -39.63 -33.60
C PRO A 24 -0.11 -39.20 -32.11
N TYR A 25 -1.30 -38.91 -31.56
CA TYR A 25 -1.46 -38.18 -30.28
C TYR A 25 -2.02 -38.98 -29.10
N GLY A 26 -2.25 -40.28 -29.24
CA GLY A 26 -2.81 -41.15 -28.20
C GLY A 26 -1.91 -41.28 -26.97
N PHE A 27 -0.62 -40.99 -27.13
CA PHE A 27 0.33 -40.85 -26.04
C PHE A 27 -0.03 -39.73 -25.04
N LEU A 28 -0.91 -38.79 -25.39
CA LEU A 28 -1.44 -37.77 -24.49
C LEU A 28 -2.52 -38.31 -23.55
N SER A 29 -3.19 -39.42 -23.91
CA SER A 29 -4.24 -40.04 -23.10
C SER A 29 -3.71 -40.55 -21.75
N GLN A 30 -4.53 -40.46 -20.70
CA GLN A 30 -4.22 -41.02 -19.38
C GLN A 30 -4.08 -42.54 -19.38
N TRP A 31 -4.74 -43.21 -20.34
CA TRP A 31 -4.74 -44.66 -20.49
C TRP A 31 -3.56 -45.22 -21.29
N TYR A 32 -2.70 -44.34 -21.84
CA TYR A 32 -1.50 -44.77 -22.56
C TYR A 32 -0.63 -45.67 -21.69
N ASP A 33 -0.28 -46.85 -22.21
CA ASP A 33 0.52 -47.85 -21.50
C ASP A 33 1.95 -47.35 -21.37
N CYS A 34 2.29 -46.86 -20.18
CA CYS A 34 3.55 -46.19 -19.89
C CYS A 34 3.88 -46.42 -18.42
N ALA A 35 4.53 -47.56 -18.16
CA ALA A 35 4.79 -47.98 -16.80
C ALA A 35 5.87 -47.11 -16.13
N PHE A 36 5.57 -46.62 -14.92
CA PHE A 36 6.48 -45.86 -14.07
C PHE A 36 6.45 -46.40 -12.63
N GLN A 37 7.49 -46.11 -11.85
CA GLN A 37 7.60 -46.52 -10.45
C GLN A 37 7.55 -45.32 -9.51
N HIS A 38 6.85 -45.49 -8.39
CA HIS A 38 6.82 -44.51 -7.31
C HIS A 38 6.72 -45.24 -5.96
N GLU A 39 7.61 -44.92 -5.01
CA GLU A 39 7.70 -45.57 -3.69
C GLU A 39 7.75 -47.11 -3.74
N GLY A 40 8.41 -47.68 -4.74
CA GLY A 40 8.53 -49.13 -4.94
C GLY A 40 7.27 -49.80 -5.50
N VAL A 41 6.22 -49.05 -5.84
CA VAL A 41 5.01 -49.55 -6.53
C VAL A 41 5.08 -49.20 -8.01
N THR A 42 4.76 -50.16 -8.87
CA THR A 42 4.70 -49.95 -10.33
C THR A 42 3.26 -49.62 -10.76
N TYR A 43 3.11 -48.52 -11.49
CA TYR A 43 1.86 -48.07 -12.08
C TYR A 43 1.97 -48.22 -13.60
N ARG A 44 1.00 -48.86 -14.24
CA ARG A 44 1.01 -49.12 -15.69
C ARG A 44 0.68 -47.88 -16.51
N SER A 45 -0.14 -46.99 -15.98
CA SER A 45 -0.57 -45.76 -16.65
C SER A 45 -0.85 -44.64 -15.63
N ALA A 46 -0.95 -43.41 -16.11
CA ALA A 46 -1.29 -42.25 -15.28
C ALA A 46 -2.73 -42.34 -14.72
N GLU A 47 -3.64 -42.97 -15.45
CA GLU A 47 -4.98 -43.26 -14.96
C GLU A 47 -4.97 -44.27 -13.79
N MET A 48 -4.16 -45.32 -13.90
CA MET A 48 -3.99 -46.30 -12.83
C MET A 48 -3.49 -45.63 -11.54
N TRP A 49 -2.56 -44.68 -11.68
CA TRP A 49 -2.15 -43.82 -10.57
C TRP A 49 -3.33 -43.03 -9.99
N MET A 50 -4.10 -42.32 -10.83
CA MET A 50 -5.27 -41.55 -10.37
C MET A 50 -6.25 -42.41 -9.57
N MET A 51 -6.60 -43.61 -10.07
CA MET A 51 -7.55 -44.49 -9.41
C MET A 51 -7.03 -45.05 -8.08
N VAL A 52 -5.75 -45.44 -8.01
CA VAL A 52 -5.13 -45.92 -6.78
C VAL A 52 -5.01 -44.81 -5.74
N GLN A 53 -4.61 -43.61 -6.15
CA GLN A 53 -4.52 -42.45 -5.25
C GLN A 53 -5.89 -42.01 -4.75
N LYS A 54 -6.93 -42.09 -5.59
CA LYS A 54 -8.32 -41.93 -5.15
C LYS A 54 -8.68 -42.90 -4.02
N ALA A 55 -8.37 -44.19 -4.17
CA ALA A 55 -8.65 -45.18 -3.13
C ALA A 55 -7.84 -44.91 -1.84
N LYS A 56 -6.57 -44.51 -1.96
CA LYS A 56 -5.72 -44.13 -0.83
C LYS A 56 -6.26 -42.89 -0.10
N LEU A 57 -6.73 -41.87 -0.82
CA LEU A 57 -7.29 -40.64 -0.25
C LEU A 57 -8.47 -40.91 0.69
N PHE A 58 -9.31 -41.89 0.37
CA PHE A 58 -10.46 -42.28 1.20
C PHE A 58 -10.17 -43.45 2.15
N GLY A 59 -8.89 -43.83 2.32
CA GLY A 59 -8.45 -44.87 3.25
C GLY A 59 -8.83 -46.30 2.85
N ASP A 60 -9.16 -46.56 1.58
CA ASP A 60 -9.56 -47.89 1.09
C ASP A 60 -8.38 -48.66 0.48
N ALA A 61 -7.46 -49.07 1.34
CA ALA A 61 -6.26 -49.82 0.95
C ALA A 61 -6.59 -51.16 0.26
N ALA A 62 -7.73 -51.77 0.59
CA ALA A 62 -8.16 -53.02 -0.02
C ALA A 62 -8.52 -52.84 -1.51
N ILE A 63 -9.27 -51.78 -1.84
CA ILE A 63 -9.58 -51.43 -3.23
C ILE A 63 -8.32 -50.93 -3.97
N ALA A 64 -7.45 -50.17 -3.32
CA ALA A 64 -6.18 -49.73 -3.90
C ALA A 64 -5.32 -50.92 -4.36
N ASN A 65 -5.18 -51.97 -3.53
CA ASN A 65 -4.45 -53.18 -3.89
C ASN A 65 -5.12 -53.98 -5.03
N GLN A 66 -6.45 -54.00 -5.08
CA GLN A 66 -7.19 -54.61 -6.20
C GLN A 66 -6.97 -53.85 -7.51
N MET A 67 -6.93 -52.52 -7.46
CA MET A 67 -6.63 -51.68 -8.62
C MET A 67 -5.19 -51.89 -9.12
N LEU A 68 -4.23 -52.11 -8.21
CA LEU A 68 -2.85 -52.46 -8.57
C LEU A 68 -2.74 -53.78 -9.35
N ALA A 69 -3.62 -54.75 -9.06
CA ALA A 69 -3.64 -56.05 -9.74
C ALA A 69 -4.50 -56.08 -11.01
N ALA A 70 -5.36 -55.08 -11.23
CA ALA A 70 -6.33 -55.08 -12.33
C ALA A 70 -5.68 -54.70 -13.67
N PRO A 71 -5.76 -55.55 -14.72
CA PRO A 71 -5.07 -55.32 -15.98
C PRO A 71 -5.79 -54.41 -16.97
N THR A 72 -7.09 -54.10 -16.76
CA THR A 72 -7.91 -53.39 -17.76
C THR A 72 -8.56 -52.10 -17.26
N PRO A 73 -8.74 -51.09 -18.13
CA PRO A 73 -9.45 -49.86 -17.81
C PRO A 73 -10.87 -50.05 -17.26
N ALA A 74 -11.60 -51.02 -17.81
CA ALA A 74 -12.96 -51.33 -17.41
C ALA A 74 -13.03 -51.83 -15.95
N GLU A 75 -12.04 -52.62 -15.52
CA GLU A 75 -11.94 -53.09 -14.14
C GLU A 75 -11.58 -51.97 -13.17
N HIS A 76 -10.64 -51.09 -13.55
CA HIS A 76 -10.28 -49.91 -12.76
C HIS A 76 -11.49 -49.01 -12.53
N LYS A 77 -12.27 -48.73 -13.57
CA LYS A 77 -13.51 -47.95 -13.47
C LYS A 77 -14.55 -48.62 -12.57
N LYS A 78 -14.68 -49.95 -12.64
CA LYS A 78 -15.58 -50.73 -11.78
C LYS A 78 -15.15 -50.70 -10.31
N LEU A 79 -13.85 -50.77 -10.04
CA LEU A 79 -13.26 -50.67 -8.70
C LEU A 79 -13.35 -49.24 -8.16
N GLY A 80 -13.16 -48.22 -9.00
CA GLY A 80 -13.27 -46.81 -8.64
C GLY A 80 -14.66 -46.41 -8.13
N ARG A 81 -15.72 -47.08 -8.60
CA ARG A 81 -17.10 -46.93 -8.10
C ARG A 81 -17.35 -47.60 -6.75
N LYS A 82 -16.44 -48.48 -6.30
CA LYS A 82 -16.56 -49.24 -5.04
C LYS A 82 -15.72 -48.66 -3.90
N VAL A 83 -14.95 -47.59 -4.15
CA VAL A 83 -14.14 -46.92 -3.13
C VAL A 83 -15.05 -46.46 -1.99
N LYS A 84 -14.78 -46.93 -0.77
CA LYS A 84 -15.54 -46.56 0.42
C LYS A 84 -15.27 -45.11 0.80
N ASN A 85 -16.23 -44.50 1.53
CA ASN A 85 -16.12 -43.14 2.07
C ASN A 85 -15.87 -42.04 1.04
N PHE A 86 -16.19 -42.27 -0.25
CA PHE A 86 -16.01 -41.27 -1.29
C PHE A 86 -16.85 -40.02 -0.99
N ASN A 87 -16.18 -38.88 -0.93
CA ASN A 87 -16.78 -37.57 -0.78
C ASN A 87 -16.38 -36.71 -1.99
N HIS A 88 -17.37 -36.07 -2.62
CA HIS A 88 -17.15 -35.31 -3.86
C HIS A 88 -16.32 -34.05 -3.62
N ASP A 89 -16.58 -33.30 -2.54
CA ASP A 89 -15.89 -32.05 -2.21
C ASP A 89 -14.40 -32.31 -1.92
N VAL A 90 -14.10 -33.34 -1.15
CA VAL A 90 -12.71 -33.76 -0.85
C VAL A 90 -12.00 -34.23 -2.11
N TRP A 91 -12.71 -34.93 -3.01
CA TRP A 91 -12.14 -35.33 -4.30
C TRP A 91 -11.88 -34.13 -5.20
N ASP A 92 -12.80 -33.18 -5.29
CA ASP A 92 -12.67 -31.99 -6.14
C ASP A 92 -11.50 -31.09 -5.69
N GLU A 93 -11.20 -31.04 -4.39
CA GLU A 93 -10.01 -30.34 -3.85
C GLU A 93 -8.68 -31.00 -4.25
N HIS A 94 -8.65 -32.34 -4.38
CA HIS A 94 -7.40 -33.09 -4.54
C HIS A 94 -7.16 -33.68 -5.93
N LYS A 95 -8.20 -33.84 -6.75
CA LYS A 95 -8.16 -34.56 -8.05
C LYS A 95 -7.13 -33.96 -9.01
N SER A 96 -7.02 -32.63 -9.05
CA SER A 96 -6.11 -31.90 -9.95
C SER A 96 -4.65 -32.25 -9.63
N ARG A 97 -4.24 -32.16 -8.36
CA ARG A 97 -2.89 -32.52 -7.91
C ARG A 97 -2.56 -33.98 -8.25
N ILE A 98 -3.50 -34.89 -7.97
CA ILE A 98 -3.30 -36.33 -8.19
C ILE A 98 -3.07 -36.64 -9.68
N VAL A 99 -3.83 -36.01 -10.58
CA VAL A 99 -3.68 -36.21 -12.03
C VAL A 99 -2.43 -35.54 -12.57
N GLU A 100 -2.07 -34.36 -12.04
CA GLU A 100 -0.83 -33.67 -12.36
C GLU A 100 0.39 -34.52 -12.00
N GLU A 101 0.45 -35.07 -10.78
CA GLU A 101 1.51 -35.99 -10.35
C GLU A 101 1.59 -37.24 -11.25
N GLY A 102 0.45 -37.81 -11.62
CA GLY A 102 0.42 -38.98 -12.51
C GLY A 102 1.00 -38.69 -13.89
N ASN A 103 0.69 -37.52 -14.45
CA ASN A 103 1.29 -37.05 -15.71
C ASN A 103 2.77 -36.74 -15.55
N TRP A 104 3.17 -36.12 -14.44
CA TRP A 104 4.58 -35.87 -14.15
C TRP A 104 5.38 -37.17 -14.19
N TRP A 105 4.97 -38.21 -13.46
CA TRP A 105 5.67 -39.49 -13.45
C TRP A 105 5.70 -40.18 -14.82
N LYS A 106 4.61 -40.08 -15.59
CA LYS A 106 4.53 -40.59 -16.96
C LYS A 106 5.61 -39.99 -17.86
N PHE A 107 5.89 -38.70 -17.76
CA PHE A 107 6.85 -38.02 -18.63
C PHE A 107 8.27 -37.86 -18.04
N THR A 108 8.49 -38.19 -16.76
CA THR A 108 9.79 -38.00 -16.07
C THR A 108 10.40 -39.24 -15.44
N SER A 109 9.67 -40.35 -15.34
CA SER A 109 10.15 -41.57 -14.67
C SER A 109 9.73 -42.86 -15.35
N SER A 110 9.09 -42.76 -16.52
CA SER A 110 8.76 -43.94 -17.32
C SER A 110 9.95 -44.41 -18.15
N LYS A 111 9.90 -45.67 -18.61
CA LYS A 111 10.93 -46.22 -19.49
C LYS A 111 11.02 -45.48 -20.83
N GLU A 112 9.92 -44.89 -21.28
CA GLU A 112 9.79 -44.20 -22.57
C GLU A 112 9.84 -42.67 -22.42
N GLN A 113 10.21 -42.17 -21.24
CA GLN A 113 10.17 -40.76 -20.87
C GLN A 113 10.76 -39.82 -21.92
N SER A 114 11.94 -40.14 -22.48
CA SER A 114 12.63 -39.28 -23.45
C SER A 114 11.80 -39.13 -24.73
N GLN A 115 11.30 -40.25 -25.26
CA GLN A 115 10.48 -40.26 -26.47
C GLN A 115 9.13 -39.57 -26.25
N LEU A 116 8.48 -39.82 -25.11
CA LEU A 116 7.18 -39.22 -24.79
C LEU A 116 7.29 -37.72 -24.56
N ARG A 117 8.37 -37.29 -23.89
CA ARG A 117 8.69 -35.88 -23.68
C ARG A 117 8.97 -35.19 -25.00
N ASP A 118 9.79 -35.77 -25.89
CA ASP A 118 10.09 -35.16 -27.19
C ASP A 118 8.84 -35.04 -28.07
N ARG A 119 7.97 -36.07 -28.06
CA ARG A 119 6.66 -36.02 -28.75
C ARG A 119 5.73 -34.96 -28.18
N LEU A 120 5.74 -34.77 -26.85
CA LEU A 120 4.97 -33.73 -26.18
C LEU A 120 5.53 -32.33 -26.50
N LEU A 121 6.85 -32.13 -26.47
CA LEU A 121 7.46 -30.85 -26.84
C LEU A 121 7.23 -30.51 -28.32
N ALA A 122 7.17 -31.51 -29.20
CA ALA A 122 6.84 -31.34 -30.61
C ALA A 122 5.39 -30.87 -30.85
N THR A 123 4.52 -30.82 -29.84
CA THR A 123 3.20 -30.19 -29.98
C THR A 123 3.32 -28.67 -30.11
N GLY A 124 4.39 -28.07 -29.58
CA GLY A 124 4.64 -26.63 -29.60
C GLY A 124 3.52 -25.83 -28.92
N ASP A 125 3.24 -24.64 -29.45
CA ASP A 125 2.20 -23.73 -28.93
C ASP A 125 0.77 -24.09 -29.37
N ARG A 126 0.57 -25.27 -29.98
CA ARG A 126 -0.76 -25.70 -30.46
C ARG A 126 -1.65 -26.05 -29.28
N GLU A 127 -2.92 -25.63 -29.36
CA GLU A 127 -3.93 -25.94 -28.34
C GLU A 127 -4.14 -27.46 -28.27
N LEU A 128 -3.95 -28.03 -27.09
CA LEU A 128 -4.26 -29.43 -26.81
C LEU A 128 -5.74 -29.56 -26.42
N VAL A 129 -6.44 -30.56 -26.98
CA VAL A 129 -7.87 -30.75 -26.72
C VAL A 129 -8.17 -32.24 -26.51
N GLU A 130 -8.60 -32.60 -25.29
CA GLU A 130 -9.08 -33.96 -25.02
C GLU A 130 -10.52 -34.11 -25.53
N ALA A 131 -10.66 -34.68 -26.73
CA ALA A 131 -11.91 -34.86 -27.47
C ALA A 131 -12.73 -36.08 -26.99
N SER A 132 -12.91 -36.21 -25.68
CA SER A 132 -13.73 -37.25 -25.08
C SER A 132 -15.22 -36.85 -25.12
N PRO A 133 -16.10 -37.58 -25.82
CA PRO A 133 -17.53 -37.23 -25.93
C PRO A 133 -18.33 -37.47 -24.64
N TYR A 134 -17.72 -38.07 -23.61
CA TYR A 134 -18.40 -38.44 -22.37
C TYR A 134 -17.84 -37.74 -21.13
N ASP A 135 -16.71 -37.05 -21.26
CA ASP A 135 -16.03 -36.39 -20.14
C ASP A 135 -15.99 -34.89 -20.38
N ARG A 136 -16.66 -34.13 -19.48
CA ARG A 136 -16.70 -32.66 -19.49
C ARG A 136 -15.78 -32.02 -18.44
N ILE A 137 -15.05 -32.83 -17.67
CA ILE A 137 -14.12 -32.33 -16.63
C ILE A 137 -12.69 -32.41 -17.18
N TRP A 138 -12.25 -33.61 -17.57
CA TRP A 138 -10.90 -33.79 -18.09
C TRP A 138 -10.81 -33.43 -19.58
N GLY A 139 -11.90 -33.68 -20.32
CA GLY A 139 -12.06 -33.32 -21.73
C GLY A 139 -13.20 -32.35 -22.02
N ILE A 140 -13.45 -32.12 -23.31
CA ILE A 140 -14.41 -31.13 -23.80
C ILE A 140 -15.85 -31.62 -23.89
N GLY A 141 -16.13 -32.91 -23.71
CA GLY A 141 -17.48 -33.48 -23.80
C GLY A 141 -18.01 -33.65 -25.24
N PHE A 142 -17.15 -33.52 -26.25
CA PHE A 142 -17.48 -33.70 -27.67
C PHE A 142 -16.41 -34.52 -28.39
N SER A 143 -16.82 -35.23 -29.45
CA SER A 143 -15.85 -35.87 -30.35
C SER A 143 -15.18 -34.83 -31.24
N ARG A 144 -14.01 -35.17 -31.78
CA ARG A 144 -13.23 -34.30 -32.67
C ARG A 144 -14.07 -33.70 -33.81
N GLU A 145 -14.96 -34.50 -34.40
CA GLU A 145 -15.75 -34.11 -35.58
C GLU A 145 -16.81 -33.05 -35.27
N HIS A 146 -17.19 -32.91 -34.01
CA HIS A 146 -18.26 -31.99 -33.56
C HIS A 146 -17.73 -30.84 -32.69
N ALA A 147 -16.43 -30.82 -32.38
CA ALA A 147 -15.83 -29.89 -31.42
C ALA A 147 -15.70 -28.46 -31.97
N ASP A 148 -15.27 -28.30 -33.24
CA ASP A 148 -14.86 -27.00 -33.83
C ASP A 148 -15.97 -25.94 -33.90
N GLY A 149 -17.25 -26.34 -33.80
CA GLY A 149 -18.42 -25.43 -33.85
C GLY A 149 -19.12 -25.16 -32.52
N LEU A 150 -18.70 -25.81 -31.43
CA LEU A 150 -19.41 -25.80 -30.13
C LEU A 150 -18.50 -25.37 -28.97
N ARG A 151 -17.52 -24.50 -29.27
CA ARG A 151 -16.46 -24.11 -28.31
C ARG A 151 -16.99 -23.51 -27.01
N ASP A 152 -18.12 -22.78 -27.08
CA ASP A 152 -18.77 -22.19 -25.91
C ASP A 152 -19.45 -23.25 -25.01
N ASP A 153 -19.74 -24.45 -25.52
CA ASP A 153 -20.40 -25.54 -24.80
C ASP A 153 -19.42 -26.60 -24.27
N TRP A 154 -18.11 -26.39 -24.49
CA TRP A 154 -17.06 -27.32 -24.08
C TRP A 154 -17.02 -27.52 -22.56
N GLY A 155 -16.58 -28.73 -22.16
CA GLY A 155 -16.15 -29.01 -20.80
C GLY A 155 -14.84 -28.31 -20.42
N GLU A 156 -14.34 -28.58 -19.22
CA GLU A 156 -13.22 -27.87 -18.61
C GLU A 156 -11.85 -28.20 -19.26
N ASN A 157 -11.74 -29.31 -19.99
CA ASN A 157 -10.51 -29.72 -20.70
C ASN A 157 -9.24 -29.72 -19.81
N LEU A 158 -9.40 -30.04 -18.52
CA LEU A 158 -8.34 -29.91 -17.52
C LEU A 158 -7.11 -30.75 -17.85
N LEU A 159 -7.27 -31.92 -18.48
CA LEU A 159 -6.13 -32.77 -18.81
C LEU A 159 -5.20 -32.07 -19.81
N ALA A 160 -5.78 -31.47 -20.85
CA ALA A 160 -5.01 -30.76 -21.85
C ALA A 160 -4.31 -29.53 -21.26
N LEU A 161 -4.96 -28.84 -20.32
CA LEU A 161 -4.34 -27.75 -19.57
C LEU A 161 -3.10 -28.24 -18.78
N PHE A 162 -3.18 -29.38 -18.09
CA PHE A 162 -2.03 -29.94 -17.36
C PHE A 162 -0.91 -30.40 -18.29
N LEU A 163 -1.22 -31.00 -19.43
CA LEU A 163 -0.22 -31.38 -20.43
C LEU A 163 0.47 -30.16 -21.02
N TRP A 164 -0.28 -29.08 -21.29
CA TRP A 164 0.27 -27.81 -21.75
C TRP A 164 1.15 -27.14 -20.68
N LEU A 165 0.73 -27.14 -19.42
CA LEU A 165 1.56 -26.69 -18.29
C LEU A 165 2.85 -27.51 -18.21
N TYR A 166 2.78 -28.83 -18.37
CA TYR A 166 3.96 -29.69 -18.43
C TYR A 166 4.86 -29.32 -19.62
N VAL A 167 4.34 -29.07 -20.83
CA VAL A 167 5.16 -28.59 -21.97
C VAL A 167 5.91 -27.32 -21.60
N ASN A 168 5.21 -26.33 -21.05
CA ASN A 168 5.82 -25.05 -20.67
C ASN A 168 6.78 -25.14 -19.47
N MET A 169 6.62 -26.14 -18.61
CA MET A 169 7.47 -26.40 -17.45
C MET A 169 8.62 -27.39 -17.73
N SER A 170 8.47 -28.26 -18.75
CA SER A 170 9.37 -29.39 -19.07
C SER A 170 10.09 -29.25 -20.39
N LEU A 171 9.73 -28.24 -21.20
CA LEU A 171 10.76 -27.41 -21.79
C LEU A 171 11.71 -27.13 -20.64
N PRO A 172 12.92 -27.70 -20.62
CA PRO A 172 13.90 -26.99 -19.87
C PRO A 172 13.84 -25.60 -20.50
N TYR A 173 13.98 -24.57 -19.70
CA TYR A 173 14.56 -23.37 -20.25
C TYR A 173 16.03 -23.67 -20.64
N THR A 174 16.31 -24.75 -21.39
CA THR A 174 17.40 -24.89 -22.34
C THR A 174 17.05 -24.00 -23.51
N ASN A 175 16.91 -22.71 -23.20
CA ASN A 175 17.75 -21.79 -23.93
C ASN A 175 19.16 -22.35 -23.69
N ASP A 176 19.84 -22.81 -24.73
CA ASP A 176 21.29 -23.10 -24.68
C ASP A 176 22.10 -21.92 -24.09
N SER A 177 21.45 -20.76 -23.90
CA SER A 177 21.87 -19.58 -23.16
C SER A 177 21.85 -19.66 -21.60
N TYR A 178 21.31 -20.68 -20.91
CA TYR A 178 21.27 -20.72 -19.41
C TYR A 178 22.23 -21.70 -18.75
N ASP A 179 22.86 -22.59 -19.52
CA ASP A 179 23.99 -23.41 -19.04
C ASP A 179 25.33 -22.64 -19.07
N GLU A 180 25.30 -21.36 -19.44
CA GLU A 180 26.47 -20.48 -19.42
C GLU A 180 26.95 -20.25 -17.98
N LEU A 181 28.19 -20.66 -17.71
CA LEU A 181 28.88 -20.26 -16.48
C LEU A 181 29.03 -18.75 -16.44
N TYR A 182 28.38 -18.13 -15.46
CA TYR A 182 28.45 -16.71 -15.26
C TYR A 182 29.34 -16.36 -14.08
N THR A 183 30.32 -15.49 -14.30
CA THR A 183 31.12 -14.88 -13.23
C THR A 183 30.55 -13.53 -12.83
N TYR A 184 30.04 -13.43 -11.59
CA TYR A 184 29.60 -12.19 -10.95
C TYR A 184 30.23 -12.05 -9.57
N CYS A 185 30.65 -10.84 -9.20
CA CYS A 185 31.25 -10.60 -7.88
C CYS A 185 32.38 -11.59 -7.55
N GLY A 186 33.15 -12.03 -8.55
CA GLY A 186 34.22 -13.02 -8.38
C GLY A 186 33.78 -14.47 -8.15
N LYS A 187 32.47 -14.79 -8.21
CA LYS A 187 31.93 -16.15 -8.12
C LYS A 187 31.42 -16.61 -9.48
N THR A 188 31.79 -17.81 -9.90
CA THR A 188 31.25 -18.42 -11.12
C THR A 188 30.14 -19.41 -10.77
N ARG A 189 28.94 -19.23 -11.34
CA ARG A 189 27.76 -20.08 -11.10
C ARG A 189 26.98 -20.31 -12.39
N HIS A 190 26.21 -21.39 -12.42
CA HIS A 190 25.20 -21.61 -13.46
C HIS A 190 23.96 -20.75 -13.17
N CYS A 191 23.40 -20.13 -14.21
CA CYS A 191 22.16 -19.37 -14.12
C CYS A 191 20.94 -20.29 -14.16
N GLN A 192 20.81 -21.16 -13.17
CA GLN A 192 19.69 -22.10 -13.03
C GLN A 192 18.59 -21.52 -12.14
N THR A 193 17.35 -22.00 -12.33
CA THR A 193 16.11 -21.64 -11.62
C THR A 193 15.97 -22.31 -10.23
N ASP A 194 17.04 -22.91 -9.73
CA ASP A 194 17.03 -23.69 -8.48
C ASP A 194 17.47 -22.89 -7.24
N ASN A 195 17.54 -21.55 -7.33
CA ASN A 195 17.97 -20.76 -6.17
C ASN A 195 16.81 -20.57 -5.17
N PRO A 196 16.87 -21.18 -3.98
CA PRO A 196 15.87 -20.91 -2.94
C PRO A 196 15.98 -19.44 -2.50
N TYR A 197 14.84 -18.78 -2.32
CA TYR A 197 14.80 -17.44 -1.76
C TYR A 197 15.29 -17.41 -0.30
N ASP A 198 15.85 -16.28 0.12
CA ASP A 198 16.36 -16.10 1.49
C ASP A 198 15.18 -15.89 2.46
N VAL A 199 14.93 -16.90 3.33
CA VAL A 199 13.85 -16.88 4.33
C VAL A 199 14.05 -15.80 5.40
N ASP A 200 15.27 -15.32 5.61
CA ASP A 200 15.55 -14.22 6.54
C ASP A 200 15.26 -12.84 5.91
N ILE A 201 14.94 -12.80 4.60
CA ILE A 201 14.56 -11.59 3.88
C ILE A 201 13.07 -11.62 3.51
N ALA A 202 12.63 -12.68 2.84
CA ALA A 202 11.27 -12.80 2.30
C ALA A 202 10.32 -13.68 3.14
N GLY A 203 10.79 -14.15 4.29
CA GLY A 203 10.02 -14.98 5.21
C GLY A 203 8.82 -14.25 5.80
N ILE A 204 7.82 -15.03 6.22
CA ILE A 204 6.55 -14.50 6.71
C ILE A 204 6.74 -13.64 7.98
N GLY A 205 7.68 -14.00 8.86
CA GLY A 205 7.93 -13.24 10.09
C GLY A 205 8.43 -11.81 9.81
N VAL A 206 9.31 -11.64 8.80
CA VAL A 206 9.77 -10.31 8.37
C VAL A 206 8.59 -9.50 7.86
N LEU A 207 7.80 -10.05 6.94
CA LEU A 207 6.63 -9.35 6.37
C LEU A 207 5.63 -8.92 7.44
N VAL A 208 5.29 -9.84 8.36
CA VAL A 208 4.39 -9.56 9.48
C VAL A 208 4.96 -8.45 10.36
N SER A 209 6.27 -8.45 10.65
CA SER A 209 6.89 -7.40 11.47
C SER A 209 6.75 -6.00 10.84
N PHE A 210 7.00 -5.88 9.53
CA PHE A 210 6.87 -4.60 8.83
C PHE A 210 5.41 -4.16 8.82
N ILE A 211 4.49 -5.02 8.39
CA ILE A 211 3.04 -4.74 8.34
C ILE A 211 2.51 -4.30 9.72
N LEU A 212 2.88 -5.03 10.79
CA LEU A 212 2.49 -4.67 12.16
C LEU A 212 3.10 -3.32 12.58
N THR A 213 4.34 -3.02 12.18
CA THR A 213 4.97 -1.74 12.49
C THR A 213 4.20 -0.55 11.89
N ALA A 214 3.82 -0.64 10.60
CA ALA A 214 2.99 0.41 10.00
C ALA A 214 1.59 0.45 10.58
N ALA A 215 0.97 -0.70 10.84
CA ALA A 215 -0.35 -0.78 11.44
C ALA A 215 -0.37 -0.11 12.82
N PHE A 216 0.62 -0.39 13.68
CA PHE A 216 0.76 0.25 14.98
C PHE A 216 1.04 1.75 14.87
N THR A 217 1.88 2.17 13.92
CA THR A 217 2.14 3.60 13.67
C THR A 217 0.85 4.32 13.27
N LEU A 218 0.13 3.80 12.28
CA LEU A 218 -1.11 4.39 11.78
C LEU A 218 -2.20 4.38 12.85
N LEU A 219 -2.35 3.27 13.59
CA LEU A 219 -3.31 3.16 14.68
C LEU A 219 -2.99 4.17 15.79
N ALA A 220 -1.73 4.34 16.17
CA ALA A 220 -1.32 5.33 17.15
C ALA A 220 -1.63 6.77 16.69
N ILE A 221 -1.38 7.09 15.41
CA ILE A 221 -1.73 8.39 14.82
C ILE A 221 -3.25 8.59 14.80
N ILE A 222 -4.03 7.58 14.38
CA ILE A 222 -5.50 7.66 14.32
C ILE A 222 -6.10 7.82 15.72
N ILE A 223 -5.63 7.03 16.69
CA ILE A 223 -6.07 7.15 18.09
C ILE A 223 -5.68 8.52 18.64
N GLY A 224 -4.44 8.97 18.41
CA GLY A 224 -3.98 10.28 18.85
C GLY A 224 -4.81 11.43 18.26
N TYR A 225 -5.20 11.31 16.98
CA TYR A 225 -6.09 12.23 16.29
C TYR A 225 -7.49 12.24 16.91
N LEU A 226 -8.12 11.06 17.10
CA LEU A 226 -9.47 10.94 17.67
C LEU A 226 -9.55 11.31 19.16
N CYS A 227 -8.43 11.19 19.89
CA CYS A 227 -8.33 11.57 21.30
C CYS A 227 -7.78 12.98 21.53
N GLU A 228 -7.56 13.76 20.46
CA GLU A 228 -7.00 15.12 20.53
C GLU A 228 -5.69 15.19 21.34
N CYS A 229 -4.82 14.18 21.17
CA CYS A 229 -3.55 14.08 21.91
C CYS A 229 -2.31 14.13 21.00
N LEU A 230 -2.48 14.50 19.73
CA LEU A 230 -1.37 14.70 18.79
C LEU A 230 -0.41 15.81 19.25
N PRO A 231 0.91 15.56 19.33
CA PRO A 231 1.88 16.56 19.77
C PRO A 231 2.11 17.63 18.69
N GLY A 232 2.14 18.91 19.09
CA GLY A 232 2.56 20.01 18.21
C GLY A 232 1.66 20.30 17.00
N THR A 233 0.48 19.70 16.91
CA THR A 233 -0.46 19.90 15.80
C THR A 233 -1.75 20.56 16.26
N ALA A 234 -2.12 21.67 15.63
CA ALA A 234 -3.43 22.28 15.81
C ALA A 234 -4.44 21.65 14.81
N THR A 235 -5.51 21.05 15.32
CA THR A 235 -6.63 20.56 14.52
C THR A 235 -7.51 21.71 14.07
N ASN A 236 -7.98 21.71 12.83
CA ASN A 236 -8.92 22.73 12.34
C ASN A 236 -10.40 22.34 12.59
N HIS A 237 -11.35 23.15 12.14
CA HIS A 237 -12.79 22.88 12.32
C HIS A 237 -13.27 21.63 11.57
N VAL A 238 -12.66 21.29 10.42
CA VAL A 238 -12.94 20.04 9.69
C VAL A 238 -12.53 18.85 10.55
N ASP A 239 -11.33 18.90 11.11
CA ASP A 239 -10.81 17.86 11.98
C ASP A 239 -11.72 17.65 13.20
N GLN A 240 -12.12 18.75 13.85
CA GLN A 240 -13.03 18.73 15.00
C GLN A 240 -14.40 18.14 14.65
N ALA A 241 -14.98 18.50 13.50
CA ALA A 241 -16.25 17.92 13.04
C ALA A 241 -16.13 16.40 12.83
N VAL A 242 -15.03 15.93 12.25
CA VAL A 242 -14.75 14.50 12.03
C VAL A 242 -14.56 13.78 13.36
N ILE A 243 -13.77 14.31 14.28
CA ILE A 243 -13.53 13.74 15.62
C ILE A 243 -14.85 13.56 16.36
N VAL A 244 -15.69 14.60 16.42
CA VAL A 244 -17.01 14.52 17.09
C VAL A 244 -17.90 13.48 16.43
N THR A 245 -17.94 13.44 15.10
CA THR A 245 -18.79 12.51 14.35
C THR A 245 -18.37 11.06 14.59
N VAL A 246 -17.08 10.76 14.43
CA VAL A 246 -16.53 9.41 14.60
C VAL A 246 -16.63 8.97 16.06
N THR A 247 -16.24 9.79 17.03
CA THR A 247 -16.33 9.41 18.45
C THR A 247 -17.79 9.21 18.91
N THR A 248 -18.74 9.96 18.36
CA THR A 248 -20.17 9.76 18.62
C THR A 248 -20.67 8.45 18.00
N PHE A 249 -20.27 8.16 16.77
CA PHE A 249 -20.59 6.90 16.10
C PHE A 249 -20.00 5.68 16.83
N VAL A 250 -18.73 5.75 17.23
CA VAL A 250 -18.08 4.69 18.03
C VAL A 250 -18.82 4.48 19.36
N LYS A 251 -19.18 5.56 20.08
CA LYS A 251 -19.99 5.46 21.30
C LYS A 251 -21.36 4.83 21.03
N PHE A 252 -21.97 5.08 19.88
CA PHE A 252 -23.22 4.49 19.46
C PHE A 252 -23.06 2.99 19.17
N CYS A 253 -22.06 2.57 18.40
CA CYS A 253 -21.78 1.17 18.09
C CYS A 253 -21.42 0.33 19.32
N PHE A 254 -20.67 0.89 20.28
CA PHE A 254 -20.18 0.17 21.47
C PHE A 254 -20.95 0.50 22.76
N ARG A 255 -22.14 1.10 22.65
CA ARG A 255 -23.01 1.49 23.77
C ARG A 255 -23.30 0.39 24.80
N PRO A 256 -23.52 -0.90 24.44
CA PRO A 256 -23.79 -1.92 25.45
C PRO A 256 -22.58 -2.22 26.35
N SER A 257 -21.35 -2.13 25.82
CA SER A 257 -20.10 -2.44 26.55
C SER A 257 -19.65 -1.29 27.47
N LEU A 258 -19.73 -0.04 26.99
CA LEU A 258 -19.30 1.15 27.73
C LEU A 258 -20.25 1.55 28.88
N SER A 259 -21.49 1.03 28.88
CA SER A 259 -22.48 1.30 29.93
C SER A 259 -22.07 0.80 31.32
N ARG A 260 -21.26 -0.26 31.40
CA ARG A 260 -20.74 -0.82 32.67
C ARG A 260 -19.68 0.08 33.31
N ILE A 261 -18.86 0.74 32.49
CA ILE A 261 -17.81 1.68 32.94
C ILE A 261 -18.42 3.05 33.26
N ALA A 262 -19.44 3.47 32.52
CA ALA A 262 -20.16 4.73 32.76
C ALA A 262 -20.84 4.78 34.13
N LYS A 263 -21.45 3.67 34.59
CA LYS A 263 -22.06 3.58 35.93
C LYS A 263 -21.06 3.70 37.08
N LEU A 264 -19.80 3.32 36.87
CA LEU A 264 -18.73 3.48 37.86
C LEU A 264 -18.20 4.92 37.89
N ARG A 265 -18.16 5.59 36.72
CA ARG A 265 -17.77 6.99 36.57
C ARG A 265 -18.80 7.97 37.16
N ASP A 266 -20.09 7.70 37.00
CA ASP A 266 -21.16 8.57 37.54
C ASP A 266 -21.21 8.57 39.07
N ARG A 267 -20.77 7.49 39.74
CA ARG A 267 -20.65 7.46 41.21
C ARG A 267 -19.50 8.32 41.76
N LEU A 268 -18.58 8.79 40.91
CA LEU A 268 -17.40 9.58 41.30
C LEU A 268 -17.50 11.07 40.87
N SER A 269 -18.61 11.47 40.26
CA SER A 269 -18.72 12.74 39.52
C SER A 269 -19.66 13.74 40.21
N THR A 270 -19.11 14.57 41.10
CA THR A 270 -19.68 15.86 41.51
C THR A 270 -18.60 16.94 41.45
N THR A 271 -18.19 17.41 40.26
CA THR A 271 -17.63 18.77 39.99
C THR A 271 -17.07 18.89 38.55
N SER A 272 -17.63 19.79 37.74
CA SER A 272 -17.26 19.99 36.31
C SER A 272 -15.84 20.53 36.07
N LEU A 273 -15.25 21.22 37.06
CA LEU A 273 -13.86 21.74 36.99
C LEU A 273 -12.81 20.62 37.13
N ARG A 274 -13.06 19.66 38.02
CA ARG A 274 -12.16 18.50 38.21
C ARG A 274 -12.07 17.64 36.96
N GLN A 275 -13.17 17.56 36.20
CA GLN A 275 -13.23 16.81 34.94
C GLN A 275 -12.43 17.48 33.82
N LYS A 276 -12.43 18.82 33.73
CA LYS A 276 -11.59 19.56 32.78
C LYS A 276 -10.09 19.41 33.09
N HIS A 277 -9.71 19.53 34.36
CA HIS A 277 -8.31 19.32 34.77
C HIS A 277 -7.84 17.88 34.57
N LEU A 278 -8.69 16.88 34.85
CA LEU A 278 -8.38 15.47 34.62
C LEU A 278 -8.21 15.17 33.13
N ALA A 279 -9.11 15.71 32.28
CA ALA A 279 -9.01 15.58 30.83
C ALA A 279 -7.71 16.19 30.30
N ALA A 280 -7.37 17.42 30.71
CA ALA A 280 -6.11 18.05 30.30
C ALA A 280 -4.87 17.27 30.76
N ALA A 281 -4.89 16.70 31.98
CA ALA A 281 -3.80 15.85 32.47
C ALA A 281 -3.68 14.54 31.68
N LEU A 282 -4.79 13.92 31.30
CA LEU A 282 -4.82 12.73 30.44
C LEU A 282 -4.29 13.01 29.04
N THR A 283 -4.70 14.13 28.44
CA THR A 283 -4.21 14.57 27.12
C THR A 283 -2.71 14.80 27.14
N ARG A 284 -2.18 15.46 28.19
CA ARG A 284 -0.73 15.65 28.36
C ARG A 284 0.03 14.33 28.44
N LYS A 285 -0.46 13.37 29.24
CA LYS A 285 0.14 12.03 29.35
C LYS A 285 0.10 11.27 28.02
N CYS A 286 -1.04 11.30 27.33
CA CYS A 286 -1.22 10.68 26.01
C CYS A 286 -0.27 11.28 24.98
N SER A 287 -0.16 12.60 24.95
CA SER A 287 0.69 13.32 23.99
C SER A 287 2.17 12.99 24.17
N ALA A 288 2.67 12.97 25.42
CA ALA A 288 4.07 12.59 25.69
C ALA A 288 4.36 11.12 25.36
N ALA A 289 3.45 10.22 25.73
CA ALA A 289 3.57 8.79 25.39
C ALA A 289 3.57 8.57 23.87
N LEU A 290 2.69 9.26 23.15
CA LEU A 290 2.57 9.18 21.70
C LEU A 290 3.81 9.76 21.00
N GLU A 291 4.30 10.92 21.43
CA GLU A 291 5.52 11.54 20.87
C GLU A 291 6.72 10.58 20.97
N ARG A 292 6.95 10.00 22.14
CA ARG A 292 8.08 9.07 22.38
C ARG A 292 7.91 7.72 21.67
N PHE A 293 6.69 7.19 21.62
CA PHE A 293 6.37 6.01 20.83
C PHE A 293 6.68 6.25 19.34
N ILE A 294 6.14 7.34 18.76
CA ILE A 294 6.31 7.68 17.35
C ILE A 294 7.77 8.00 17.02
N LEU A 295 8.50 8.68 17.92
CA LEU A 295 9.93 8.94 17.78
C LEU A 295 10.72 7.64 17.65
N THR A 296 10.42 6.66 18.51
CA THR A 296 11.09 5.36 18.50
C THR A 296 10.75 4.57 17.24
N MET A 297 9.47 4.55 16.83
CA MET A 297 9.04 3.94 15.57
C MET A 297 9.73 4.57 14.36
N SER A 298 9.88 5.90 14.38
CA SER A 298 10.54 6.67 13.33
C SER A 298 12.00 6.25 13.16
N ASP A 299 12.74 6.17 14.27
CA ASP A 299 14.16 5.79 14.27
C ASP A 299 14.36 4.34 13.83
N GLN A 300 13.55 3.44 14.39
CA GLN A 300 13.57 2.04 14.03
C GLN A 300 13.36 1.87 12.53
N GLN A 301 12.32 2.49 11.95
CA GLN A 301 12.00 2.33 10.53
C GLN A 301 13.03 2.95 9.58
N LEU A 302 13.68 4.04 9.98
CA LEU A 302 14.74 4.61 9.15
C LEU A 302 15.98 3.70 9.13
N VAL A 303 16.40 3.22 10.29
CA VAL A 303 17.55 2.33 10.42
C VAL A 303 17.29 0.96 9.78
N THR A 304 16.11 0.36 10.00
CA THR A 304 15.77 -0.93 9.39
C THR A 304 15.65 -0.83 7.88
N GLY A 305 15.07 0.27 7.35
CA GLY A 305 14.99 0.50 5.91
C GLY A 305 16.38 0.56 5.28
N ILE A 306 17.29 1.33 5.86
CA ILE A 306 18.68 1.43 5.43
C ILE A 306 19.38 0.06 5.53
N ALA A 307 19.22 -0.64 6.65
CA ALA A 307 19.86 -1.93 6.87
C ALA A 307 19.44 -2.97 5.82
N ILE A 308 18.14 -3.02 5.47
CA ILE A 308 17.64 -3.89 4.40
C ILE A 308 18.25 -3.49 3.07
N MET A 309 18.27 -2.18 2.73
CA MET A 309 18.87 -1.71 1.48
C MET A 309 20.36 -2.07 1.38
N VAL A 310 21.15 -1.84 2.44
CA VAL A 310 22.57 -2.21 2.48
C VAL A 310 22.73 -3.71 2.32
N THR A 311 21.90 -4.50 3.01
CA THR A 311 21.96 -5.97 2.96
C THR A 311 21.69 -6.49 1.56
N ILE A 312 20.67 -5.99 0.85
CA ILE A 312 20.36 -6.50 -0.49
C ILE A 312 21.38 -6.08 -1.54
N TYR A 313 21.98 -4.89 -1.43
CA TYR A 313 23.04 -4.50 -2.35
C TYR A 313 24.32 -5.31 -2.12
N THR A 314 24.67 -5.57 -0.86
CA THR A 314 25.85 -6.38 -0.52
C THR A 314 25.67 -7.86 -0.85
N LYS A 315 24.46 -8.40 -0.66
CA LYS A 315 24.10 -9.79 -1.00
C LYS A 315 23.58 -9.96 -2.44
N SER A 316 23.57 -8.93 -3.26
CA SER A 316 22.99 -8.95 -4.63
C SER A 316 23.50 -10.10 -5.51
N CYS A 317 24.70 -10.62 -5.23
CA CYS A 317 25.31 -11.73 -5.96
C CYS A 317 24.82 -13.13 -5.52
N ASP A 318 24.21 -13.24 -4.33
CA ASP A 318 23.83 -14.51 -3.70
C ASP A 318 22.31 -14.68 -3.53
N ILE A 319 21.52 -13.62 -3.76
CA ILE A 319 20.05 -13.64 -3.61
C ILE A 319 19.32 -13.84 -4.93
N SER A 320 18.08 -14.32 -4.86
CA SER A 320 17.17 -14.38 -6.02
C SER A 320 16.58 -13.01 -6.35
N ILE A 321 16.05 -12.89 -7.57
CA ILE A 321 15.27 -11.71 -7.99
C ILE A 321 14.09 -11.48 -7.03
N TYR A 322 13.39 -12.55 -6.65
CA TYR A 322 12.29 -12.50 -5.68
C TYR A 322 12.71 -11.87 -4.34
N SER A 323 13.82 -12.35 -3.75
CA SER A 323 14.32 -11.79 -2.49
C SER A 323 14.70 -10.31 -2.61
N PHE A 324 15.25 -9.89 -3.76
CA PHE A 324 15.56 -8.48 -4.02
C PHE A 324 14.29 -7.63 -4.11
N GLN A 325 13.30 -8.05 -4.89
CA GLN A 325 12.04 -7.32 -5.07
C GLN A 325 11.24 -7.20 -3.77
N ILE A 326 11.13 -8.29 -2.99
CA ILE A 326 10.48 -8.27 -1.68
C ILE A 326 11.19 -7.31 -0.72
N ALA A 327 12.52 -7.32 -0.67
CA ALA A 327 13.27 -6.39 0.17
C ALA A 327 13.12 -4.93 -0.25
N ALA A 328 13.07 -4.66 -1.56
CA ALA A 328 12.77 -3.32 -2.10
C ALA A 328 11.37 -2.85 -1.67
N ALA A 329 10.36 -3.73 -1.71
CA ALA A 329 9.01 -3.43 -1.23
C ALA A 329 8.97 -3.22 0.30
N LEU A 330 9.69 -4.03 1.09
CA LEU A 330 9.80 -3.84 2.54
C LEU A 330 10.46 -2.51 2.90
N ALA A 331 11.51 -2.12 2.17
CA ALA A 331 12.17 -0.84 2.35
C ALA A 331 11.28 0.35 1.95
N TRP A 332 10.48 0.19 0.89
CA TRP A 332 9.42 1.14 0.56
C TRP A 332 8.45 1.32 1.73
N PHE A 333 8.00 0.21 2.31
CA PHE A 333 7.11 0.21 3.46
C PHE A 333 7.73 0.86 4.71
N SER A 334 9.01 0.58 4.96
CA SER A 334 9.81 1.24 6.00
C SER A 334 9.86 2.74 5.80
N SER A 335 10.12 3.15 4.56
CA SER A 335 10.19 4.55 4.12
C SER A 335 8.84 5.26 4.31
N THR A 336 7.73 4.69 3.86
CA THR A 336 6.40 5.31 4.02
C THR A 336 6.02 5.45 5.49
N THR A 337 6.29 4.43 6.30
CA THR A 337 6.06 4.45 7.76
C THR A 337 6.91 5.54 8.42
N HIS A 338 8.19 5.63 8.08
CA HIS A 338 9.06 6.69 8.58
C HIS A 338 8.55 8.08 8.20
N LEU A 339 8.25 8.33 6.91
CA LEU A 339 7.73 9.62 6.45
C LEU A 339 6.39 9.99 7.10
N ALA A 340 5.59 9.00 7.51
CA ALA A 340 4.35 9.21 8.25
C ALA A 340 4.61 9.78 9.65
N THR A 341 5.59 9.25 10.37
CA THR A 341 5.95 9.72 11.74
C THR A 341 6.38 11.18 11.78
N LEU A 342 7.01 11.68 10.71
CA LEU A 342 7.53 13.04 10.64
C LEU A 342 6.43 14.11 10.64
N THR A 343 5.17 13.72 10.39
CA THR A 343 4.03 14.64 10.52
C THR A 343 3.83 15.13 11.94
N LEU A 344 4.16 14.30 12.94
CA LEU A 344 4.00 14.60 14.37
C LEU A 344 5.29 15.07 15.04
N LEU A 345 6.45 14.69 14.51
CA LEU A 345 7.75 14.98 15.13
C LEU A 345 8.34 16.35 14.77
N ARG A 346 7.63 17.18 13.99
CA ARG A 346 8.14 18.49 13.54
C ARG A 346 8.53 19.40 14.72
N ALA A 347 7.61 19.56 15.68
CA ALA A 347 7.83 20.40 16.87
C ALA A 347 9.01 19.89 17.73
N TYR A 348 9.18 18.57 17.81
CA TYR A 348 10.31 17.95 18.49
C TYR A 348 11.65 18.31 17.82
N PHE A 349 11.73 18.25 16.49
CA PHE A 349 12.97 18.54 15.74
C PHE A 349 13.31 20.03 15.64
N ASP A 350 12.35 20.92 15.86
CA ASP A 350 12.62 22.37 15.97
C ASP A 350 13.56 22.65 17.16
N HIS A 351 13.39 21.91 18.24
CA HIS A 351 14.24 21.99 19.43
C HIS A 351 15.52 21.15 19.29
N HIS A 352 15.45 20.00 18.60
CA HIS A 352 16.57 19.04 18.48
C HIS A 352 17.26 19.08 17.11
N ARG A 353 17.94 20.19 16.81
CA ARG A 353 18.55 20.45 15.49
C ARG A 353 19.62 19.43 15.07
N ILE A 354 20.39 18.89 16.01
CA ILE A 354 21.45 17.90 15.71
C ILE A 354 20.81 16.58 15.26
N ALA A 355 19.84 16.09 16.02
CA ALA A 355 19.08 14.88 15.68
C ALA A 355 18.35 15.03 14.34
N ARG A 356 17.79 16.22 14.08
CA ARG A 356 17.17 16.59 12.81
C ARG A 356 18.12 16.43 11.62
N ASN A 357 19.32 17.03 11.72
CA ASN A 357 20.30 16.99 10.63
C ASN A 357 20.81 15.55 10.37
N PHE A 358 21.05 14.77 11.42
CA PHE A 358 21.47 13.37 11.28
C PHE A 358 20.40 12.53 10.56
N ARG A 359 19.13 12.71 10.92
CA ARG A 359 18.01 12.06 10.22
C ARG A 359 17.90 12.52 8.77
N ALA A 360 18.07 13.81 8.49
CA ALA A 360 18.02 14.32 7.13
C ALA A 360 19.05 13.62 6.21
N VAL A 361 20.28 13.40 6.70
CA VAL A 361 21.31 12.66 5.96
C VAL A 361 20.88 11.22 5.70
N MET A 362 20.40 10.51 6.73
CA MET A 362 19.92 9.13 6.61
C MET A 362 18.70 9.01 5.67
N MET A 363 17.79 9.98 5.70
CA MET A 363 16.64 10.03 4.80
C MET A 363 17.07 10.20 3.34
N VAL A 364 18.06 11.07 3.06
CA VAL A 364 18.61 11.23 1.71
C VAL A 364 19.27 9.94 1.24
N MET A 365 20.05 9.29 2.10
CA MET A 365 20.67 8.00 1.80
C MET A 365 19.61 6.93 1.48
N MET A 366 18.57 6.82 2.31
CA MET A 366 17.45 5.90 2.10
C MET A 366 16.71 6.19 0.79
N MET A 367 16.44 7.45 0.47
CA MET A 367 15.79 7.87 -0.78
C MET A 367 16.61 7.45 -2.01
N ILE A 368 17.93 7.67 -2.01
CA ILE A 368 18.81 7.32 -3.13
C ILE A 368 18.85 5.81 -3.31
N MET A 369 19.05 5.06 -2.23
CA MET A 369 19.09 3.60 -2.26
C MET A 369 17.75 3.02 -2.73
N LEU A 370 16.63 3.49 -2.19
CA LEU A 370 15.31 3.02 -2.59
C LEU A 370 15.00 3.38 -4.05
N ALA A 371 15.36 4.58 -4.52
CA ALA A 371 15.21 4.97 -5.92
C ALA A 371 15.99 4.03 -6.85
N ALA A 372 17.25 3.72 -6.51
CA ALA A 372 18.06 2.78 -7.27
C ALA A 372 17.43 1.37 -7.26
N ALA A 373 16.89 0.91 -6.13
CA ALA A 373 16.22 -0.39 -6.04
C ALA A 373 14.97 -0.44 -6.93
N GLN A 374 14.18 0.63 -6.97
CA GLN A 374 13.00 0.71 -7.84
C GLN A 374 13.39 0.73 -9.33
N ILE A 375 14.43 1.46 -9.72
CA ILE A 375 14.94 1.47 -11.10
C ILE A 375 15.39 0.07 -11.51
N ILE A 376 16.14 -0.62 -10.66
CA ILE A 376 16.63 -1.96 -10.96
C ILE A 376 15.47 -2.97 -11.00
N SER A 377 14.54 -2.90 -10.03
CA SER A 377 13.39 -3.79 -9.94
C SER A 377 12.44 -3.68 -11.15
N ASN A 378 12.36 -2.49 -11.75
CA ASN A 378 11.52 -2.23 -12.94
C ASN A 378 12.34 -2.25 -14.25
N SER A 379 13.59 -2.70 -14.23
CA SER A 379 14.38 -2.85 -15.45
C SER A 379 13.89 -4.03 -16.29
N GLU A 380 14.06 -3.93 -17.61
CA GLU A 380 13.72 -5.00 -18.58
C GLU A 380 14.30 -6.34 -18.13
N SER A 381 15.56 -6.34 -17.70
CA SER A 381 16.31 -7.53 -17.28
C SER A 381 15.67 -8.25 -16.10
N VAL A 382 15.05 -7.50 -15.19
CA VAL A 382 14.48 -8.04 -13.95
C VAL A 382 13.03 -8.42 -14.13
N GLN A 383 12.23 -7.60 -14.83
CA GLN A 383 10.80 -7.85 -15.06
C GLN A 383 10.55 -9.04 -15.99
N HIS A 384 11.40 -9.25 -17.00
CA HIS A 384 11.22 -10.32 -18.00
C HIS A 384 12.02 -11.60 -17.68
N SER A 385 12.54 -11.73 -16.45
CA SER A 385 13.27 -12.92 -15.99
C SER A 385 12.47 -13.68 -14.95
N SER A 386 12.65 -15.00 -14.88
CA SER A 386 12.08 -15.82 -13.81
C SER A 386 12.61 -15.36 -12.44
N THR A 387 11.69 -15.20 -11.49
CA THR A 387 11.95 -14.59 -10.17
C THR A 387 12.78 -15.47 -9.24
N ASP A 388 12.92 -16.75 -9.55
CA ASP A 388 13.72 -17.78 -8.86
C ASP A 388 15.19 -17.82 -9.30
N ILE A 389 15.59 -17.04 -10.31
CA ILE A 389 17.00 -16.94 -10.76
C ILE A 389 17.80 -16.02 -9.83
N TYR A 390 19.11 -16.25 -9.73
CA TYR A 390 20.05 -15.32 -9.08
C TYR A 390 19.96 -13.92 -9.68
N PHE A 391 19.79 -12.92 -8.81
CA PHE A 391 19.67 -11.51 -9.21
C PHE A 391 20.87 -11.02 -10.04
N GLY A 392 22.08 -11.42 -9.67
CA GLY A 392 23.28 -11.10 -10.44
C GLY A 392 23.26 -11.58 -11.89
N CYS A 393 22.58 -12.69 -12.19
CA CYS A 393 22.48 -13.22 -13.54
C CYS A 393 21.62 -12.31 -14.43
N ALA A 394 20.48 -11.86 -13.92
CA ALA A 394 19.60 -10.92 -14.62
C ALA A 394 20.34 -9.63 -15.01
N LEU A 395 21.18 -9.11 -14.12
CA LEU A 395 21.93 -7.86 -14.38
C LEU A 395 22.98 -7.97 -15.49
N LYS A 396 23.58 -9.14 -15.75
CA LYS A 396 24.63 -9.26 -16.78
C LYS A 396 24.09 -9.52 -18.18
N LYS A 397 22.99 -10.26 -18.28
CA LYS A 397 22.49 -10.78 -19.56
C LYS A 397 22.07 -9.66 -20.51
N SER A 398 21.54 -8.56 -19.97
CA SER A 398 21.21 -7.36 -20.73
C SER A 398 20.89 -6.25 -19.74
N PHE A 399 21.89 -5.48 -19.24
CA PHE A 399 21.62 -4.33 -18.37
C PHE A 399 21.00 -3.18 -19.18
N LYS A 400 19.73 -3.34 -19.56
CA LYS A 400 18.91 -2.31 -20.16
C LYS A 400 18.07 -1.71 -19.06
N LEU A 401 18.46 -0.51 -18.67
CA LEU A 401 17.76 0.27 -17.65
C LEU A 401 16.37 0.73 -18.12
N SER A 402 16.18 0.82 -19.44
CA SER A 402 14.90 1.19 -20.04
C SER A 402 13.99 -0.02 -20.08
N PRO A 403 12.79 0.05 -19.51
CA PRO A 403 11.71 -0.88 -19.81
C PRO A 403 11.39 -0.92 -21.32
N ILE A 404 10.82 -2.04 -21.79
CA ILE A 404 10.51 -2.24 -23.22
C ILE A 404 9.23 -1.47 -23.57
N ASP A 405 8.27 -1.48 -22.67
CA ASP A 405 6.94 -0.95 -22.93
C ASP A 405 6.76 0.47 -22.40
N GLY A 406 6.05 1.30 -23.16
CA GLY A 406 5.77 2.69 -22.77
C GLY A 406 5.01 2.82 -21.43
N TYR A 407 4.25 1.80 -21.03
CA TYR A 407 3.55 1.78 -19.75
C TYR A 407 4.50 1.55 -18.57
N GLU A 408 5.47 0.64 -18.69
CA GLU A 408 6.47 0.37 -17.65
C GLU A 408 7.35 1.60 -17.40
N ILE A 409 7.73 2.31 -18.47
CA ILE A 409 8.46 3.58 -18.40
C ILE A 409 7.63 4.61 -17.63
N THR A 410 6.35 4.74 -17.98
CA THR A 410 5.45 5.69 -17.32
C THR A 410 5.30 5.35 -15.83
N ASN A 411 5.14 4.07 -15.50
CA ASN A 411 5.05 3.59 -14.12
C ASN A 411 6.30 3.96 -13.31
N LEU A 412 7.49 3.63 -13.83
CA LEU A 412 8.75 3.94 -13.16
C LEU A 412 8.92 5.44 -12.93
N VAL A 413 8.61 6.27 -13.94
CA VAL A 413 8.67 7.73 -13.81
C VAL A 413 7.74 8.23 -12.71
N LEU A 414 6.51 7.71 -12.64
CA LEU A 414 5.54 8.10 -11.60
C LEU A 414 6.00 7.66 -10.20
N ILE A 415 6.53 6.44 -10.05
CA ILE A 415 7.06 5.94 -8.78
C ILE A 415 8.23 6.81 -8.30
N ILE A 416 9.18 7.13 -9.18
CA ILE A 416 10.36 7.95 -8.84
C ILE A 416 9.94 9.39 -8.53
N ALA A 417 9.05 9.98 -9.33
CA ALA A 417 8.53 11.32 -9.07
C ALA A 417 7.80 11.38 -7.72
N TRP A 418 7.00 10.36 -7.39
CA TRP A 418 6.32 10.28 -6.11
C TRP A 418 7.28 10.10 -4.93
N LEU A 419 8.31 9.26 -5.09
CA LEU A 419 9.35 9.07 -4.08
C LEU A 419 10.07 10.40 -3.78
N ILE A 420 10.56 11.09 -4.82
CA ILE A 420 11.25 12.37 -4.69
C ILE A 420 10.33 13.41 -4.04
N GLN A 421 9.08 13.52 -4.50
CA GLN A 421 8.11 14.47 -3.96
C GLN A 421 7.81 14.19 -2.47
N SER A 422 7.67 12.91 -2.11
CA SER A 422 7.37 12.51 -0.73
C SER A 422 8.52 12.86 0.21
N TYR A 423 9.75 12.52 -0.14
CA TYR A 423 10.93 12.87 0.67
C TYR A 423 11.17 14.38 0.71
N SER A 424 11.10 15.06 -0.43
CA SER A 424 11.33 16.52 -0.52
C SER A 424 10.30 17.29 0.31
N SER A 425 9.03 16.92 0.24
CA SER A 425 7.97 17.58 1.01
C SER A 425 8.18 17.43 2.53
N ARG A 426 8.60 16.26 3.01
CA ARG A 426 8.91 16.02 4.43
C ARG A 426 10.20 16.71 4.86
N MET A 427 11.22 16.72 4.01
CA MET A 427 12.47 17.44 4.26
C MET A 427 12.20 18.94 4.44
N ILE A 428 11.46 19.56 3.51
CA ILE A 428 11.09 20.98 3.60
C ILE A 428 10.26 21.24 4.87
N ALA A 429 9.30 20.36 5.20
CA ALA A 429 8.47 20.52 6.39
C ALA A 429 9.29 20.55 7.69
N ILE A 430 10.35 19.74 7.79
CA ILE A 430 11.20 19.64 8.98
C ILE A 430 12.13 20.85 9.18
N TYR A 431 12.49 21.56 8.11
CA TYR A 431 13.34 22.76 8.18
C TYR A 431 12.57 24.08 8.12
N SER A 432 11.33 24.07 7.61
CA SER A 432 10.51 25.28 7.58
C SER A 432 9.96 25.57 8.98
N THR A 433 10.23 26.76 9.49
CA THR A 433 9.63 27.27 10.73
C THR A 433 8.22 27.76 10.42
N HIS A 434 7.21 27.02 10.87
CA HIS A 434 5.80 27.46 11.04
C HIS A 434 5.04 28.09 9.85
N THR A 435 5.49 28.04 8.60
CA THR A 435 4.70 28.53 7.45
C THR A 435 3.78 27.43 6.91
N SER A 436 2.65 27.23 7.59
CA SER A 436 1.48 26.55 7.02
C SER A 436 0.83 27.47 5.98
N SER A 437 1.53 27.71 4.87
CA SER A 437 0.93 28.48 3.79
C SER A 437 -0.23 27.67 3.21
N SER A 438 -1.42 28.27 3.21
CA SER A 438 -2.64 27.69 2.63
C SER A 438 -2.55 27.47 1.12
N TYR A 439 -1.48 27.96 0.47
CA TYR A 439 -1.24 27.82 -0.95
C TYR A 439 -0.44 26.55 -1.29
N SER A 440 -0.82 25.91 -2.38
CA SER A 440 -0.13 24.75 -2.93
C SER A 440 1.36 25.06 -3.16
N TRP A 441 2.19 24.01 -3.15
CA TRP A 441 3.63 24.15 -3.38
C TRP A 441 3.91 24.81 -4.74
N LEU A 442 3.16 24.44 -5.78
CA LEU A 442 3.34 24.97 -7.13
C LEU A 442 3.08 26.47 -7.19
N THR A 443 1.99 26.93 -6.59
CA THR A 443 1.63 28.36 -6.52
C THR A 443 2.67 29.16 -5.78
N ARG A 444 3.24 28.61 -4.71
CA ARG A 444 4.37 29.23 -4.00
C ARG A 444 5.63 29.34 -4.86
N GLN A 445 5.95 28.32 -5.65
CA GLN A 445 7.09 28.39 -6.57
C GLN A 445 6.87 29.45 -7.65
N ILE A 446 5.69 29.49 -8.25
CA ILE A 446 5.32 30.51 -9.25
C ILE A 446 5.41 31.91 -8.64
N ALA A 447 4.82 32.13 -7.48
CA ALA A 447 4.89 33.40 -6.78
C ALA A 447 6.34 33.79 -6.45
N SER A 448 7.18 32.85 -6.00
CA SER A 448 8.60 33.09 -5.76
C SER A 448 9.35 33.48 -7.04
N ILE A 449 9.15 32.76 -8.15
CA ILE A 449 9.78 33.03 -9.45
C ILE A 449 9.41 34.43 -9.95
N PHE A 450 8.15 34.82 -9.78
CA PHE A 450 7.67 36.14 -10.20
C PHE A 450 7.78 37.22 -9.12
N HIS A 451 8.37 36.91 -7.96
CA HIS A 451 8.43 37.75 -6.77
C HIS A 451 7.07 38.42 -6.46
N LEU A 452 6.01 37.63 -6.38
CA LEU A 452 4.65 38.03 -6.04
C LEU A 452 4.42 37.83 -4.54
N GLU A 453 3.89 38.86 -3.87
CA GLU A 453 3.40 38.74 -2.50
C GLU A 453 1.97 38.17 -2.53
N LEU A 454 1.81 36.98 -1.96
CA LEU A 454 0.50 36.35 -1.76
C LEU A 454 0.05 36.66 -0.34
N ASP A 455 -1.14 37.26 -0.22
CA ASP A 455 -1.75 37.55 1.08
C ASP A 455 -2.31 36.23 1.66
N GLU A 456 -1.85 35.78 2.83
CA GLU A 456 -2.40 34.54 3.41
C GLU A 456 -3.87 34.71 3.76
N PRO A 457 -4.73 33.73 3.41
CA PRO A 457 -6.14 33.78 3.77
C PRO A 457 -6.28 33.76 5.29
N THR A 458 -6.92 34.80 5.82
CA THR A 458 -7.21 35.00 7.24
C THR A 458 -8.46 34.22 7.66
N ALA A 459 -8.65 33.99 8.96
CA ALA A 459 -9.90 33.40 9.47
C ALA A 459 -11.15 34.23 9.12
N GLU A 460 -10.98 35.52 8.80
CA GLU A 460 -12.05 36.40 8.33
C GLU A 460 -12.42 36.13 6.85
N ASP A 461 -11.50 35.56 6.06
CA ASP A 461 -11.75 35.14 4.67
C ASP A 461 -12.76 34.00 4.55
N ASP A 462 -12.80 33.12 5.56
CA ASP A 462 -13.72 31.98 5.63
C ASP A 462 -15.01 32.28 6.43
N SER A 463 -15.29 33.57 6.70
CA SER A 463 -16.51 34.01 7.39
C SER A 463 -17.71 34.09 6.44
N LEU A 464 -18.90 33.72 6.93
CA LEU A 464 -20.14 33.84 6.12
C LEU A 464 -20.38 35.27 5.66
N ARG A 465 -19.99 36.25 6.51
CA ARG A 465 -20.13 37.68 6.21
C ARG A 465 -19.34 38.08 4.97
N LYS A 466 -18.07 37.67 4.87
CA LYS A 466 -17.24 38.03 3.71
C LYS A 466 -17.74 37.35 2.43
N LEU A 467 -18.19 36.10 2.51
CA LEU A 467 -18.83 35.42 1.39
C LEU A 467 -20.08 36.18 0.92
N GLU A 468 -20.93 36.62 1.84
CA GLU A 468 -22.13 37.39 1.53
C GLU A 468 -21.80 38.75 0.90
N GLU A 469 -20.81 39.48 1.42
CA GLU A 469 -20.34 40.75 0.87
C GLU A 469 -19.82 40.61 -0.58
N VAL A 470 -19.01 39.58 -0.83
CA VAL A 470 -18.48 39.30 -2.18
C VAL A 470 -19.63 38.95 -3.14
N MET A 471 -20.60 38.13 -2.71
CA MET A 471 -21.75 37.78 -3.53
C MET A 471 -22.64 38.99 -3.85
N GLN A 472 -22.84 39.89 -2.89
CA GLN A 472 -23.58 41.13 -3.12
C GLN A 472 -22.87 42.04 -4.12
N ALA A 473 -21.53 42.15 -4.04
CA ALA A 473 -20.74 42.90 -5.01
C ALA A 473 -20.81 42.28 -6.42
N VAL A 474 -20.80 40.95 -6.53
CA VAL A 474 -20.95 40.24 -7.81
C VAL A 474 -22.34 40.45 -8.40
N ASP A 475 -23.43 40.29 -7.63
CA ASP A 475 -24.79 40.57 -8.13
C ASP A 475 -24.94 42.03 -8.57
N GLY A 476 -24.35 42.97 -7.82
CA GLY A 476 -24.31 44.40 -8.19
C GLY A 476 -23.64 44.62 -9.56
N ARG A 477 -22.43 44.09 -9.77
CA ARG A 477 -21.71 44.22 -11.05
C ARG A 477 -22.47 43.58 -12.22
N LEU A 478 -23.09 42.41 -12.01
CA LEU A 478 -23.86 41.73 -13.06
C LEU A 478 -25.18 42.45 -13.36
N ARG A 479 -25.76 43.13 -12.37
CA ARG A 479 -26.96 43.97 -12.51
C ARG A 479 -26.68 45.23 -13.31
N ASP A 480 -25.53 45.86 -13.08
CA ASP A 480 -25.14 47.11 -13.75
C ASP A 480 -24.46 46.87 -15.11
N GLY A 481 -24.07 45.63 -15.40
CA GLY A 481 -23.34 45.23 -16.60
C GLY A 481 -24.16 44.44 -17.64
N PRO A 482 -23.54 43.46 -18.33
CA PRO A 482 -24.07 42.85 -19.55
C PRO A 482 -25.30 41.95 -19.34
N LEU A 483 -25.55 41.48 -18.11
CA LEU A 483 -26.68 40.59 -17.79
C LEU A 483 -27.90 41.32 -17.23
N ARG A 484 -27.94 42.66 -17.34
CA ARG A 484 -29.06 43.50 -16.83
C ARG A 484 -30.43 43.06 -17.35
N GLN A 485 -30.53 42.69 -18.62
CA GLN A 485 -31.79 42.30 -19.28
C GLN A 485 -32.14 40.82 -19.12
N TRP A 486 -31.25 40.00 -18.54
CA TRP A 486 -31.40 38.54 -18.47
C TRP A 486 -31.42 38.06 -17.01
N PRO A 487 -32.54 38.24 -16.28
CA PRO A 487 -32.60 37.99 -14.84
C PRO A 487 -32.37 36.52 -14.45
N LEU A 488 -32.78 35.57 -15.30
CA LEU A 488 -32.54 34.14 -15.08
C LEU A 488 -31.06 33.79 -15.23
N LEU A 489 -30.42 34.27 -16.30
CA LEU A 489 -29.00 34.05 -16.54
C LEU A 489 -28.14 34.73 -15.46
N ARG A 490 -28.53 35.93 -14.99
CA ARG A 490 -27.89 36.59 -13.84
C ARG A 490 -27.99 35.74 -12.58
N ARG A 491 -29.18 35.26 -12.21
CA ARG A 491 -29.37 34.39 -11.03
C ARG A 491 -28.54 33.13 -11.13
N PHE A 492 -28.48 32.52 -12.33
CA PHE A 492 -27.62 31.37 -12.58
C PHE A 492 -26.14 31.70 -12.39
N CYS A 493 -25.64 32.81 -12.94
CA CYS A 493 -24.25 33.23 -12.76
C CYS A 493 -23.89 33.53 -11.30
N VAL A 494 -24.79 34.19 -10.55
CA VAL A 494 -24.59 34.46 -9.11
C VAL A 494 -24.58 33.14 -8.34
N TRP A 495 -25.53 32.24 -8.58
CA TRP A 495 -25.58 30.92 -7.95
C TRP A 495 -24.34 30.08 -8.28
N TYR A 496 -23.91 30.08 -9.55
CA TYR A 496 -22.69 29.42 -10.00
C TYR A 496 -21.48 29.96 -9.25
N THR A 497 -21.32 31.29 -9.19
CA THR A 497 -20.20 31.93 -8.47
C THR A 497 -20.22 31.60 -6.98
N TYR A 498 -21.41 31.60 -6.34
CA TYR A 498 -21.59 31.21 -4.95
C TYR A 498 -21.17 29.76 -4.70
N PHE A 499 -21.64 28.83 -5.54
CA PHE A 499 -21.31 27.42 -5.43
C PHE A 499 -19.79 27.18 -5.50
N PHE A 500 -19.10 27.83 -6.43
CA PHE A 500 -17.65 27.67 -6.57
C PHE A 500 -16.87 28.37 -5.45
N ALA A 501 -17.26 29.57 -5.02
CA ALA A 501 -16.65 30.20 -3.85
C ALA A 501 -16.76 29.32 -2.61
N LEU A 502 -17.95 28.72 -2.39
CA LEU A 502 -18.17 27.76 -1.32
C LEU A 502 -17.32 26.49 -1.47
N ALA A 503 -17.23 25.94 -2.70
CA ALA A 503 -16.43 24.75 -3.00
C ALA A 503 -14.95 24.96 -2.65
N GLY A 504 -14.37 26.11 -3.05
CA GLY A 504 -12.99 26.44 -2.79
C GLY A 504 -12.69 26.62 -1.30
N ALA A 505 -13.61 27.28 -0.55
CA ALA A 505 -13.47 27.42 0.90
C ALA A 505 -13.50 26.05 1.61
N VAL A 506 -14.42 25.16 1.21
CA VAL A 506 -14.49 23.79 1.75
C VAL A 506 -13.24 22.99 1.41
N GLU A 507 -12.77 23.07 0.17
CA GLU A 507 -11.58 22.34 -0.29
C GLU A 507 -10.31 22.82 0.43
N ARG A 508 -10.13 24.13 0.60
CA ARG A 508 -9.01 24.70 1.36
C ARG A 508 -9.04 24.25 2.82
N ALA A 509 -10.20 24.32 3.46
CA ALA A 509 -10.37 23.83 4.83
C ALA A 509 -10.06 22.33 4.96
N PHE A 510 -10.47 21.52 3.97
CA PHE A 510 -10.16 20.10 3.93
C PHE A 510 -8.67 19.83 3.70
N THR A 511 -8.04 20.47 2.72
CA THR A 511 -6.61 20.26 2.40
C THR A 511 -5.66 20.77 3.49
N ASN A 512 -6.08 21.77 4.26
CA ASN A 512 -5.37 22.24 5.45
C ASN A 512 -5.62 21.40 6.71
N SER A 513 -6.55 20.45 6.68
CA SER A 513 -6.87 19.57 7.82
C SER A 513 -5.81 18.50 8.04
N PHE A 514 -5.69 18.01 9.27
CA PHE A 514 -4.86 16.84 9.55
C PHE A 514 -5.44 15.58 8.87
N LEU A 515 -6.76 15.50 8.68
CA LEU A 515 -7.41 14.43 7.93
C LEU A 515 -6.85 14.27 6.50
N TRP A 516 -6.56 15.37 5.80
CA TRP A 516 -5.93 15.32 4.48
C TRP A 516 -4.52 14.71 4.52
N GLN A 517 -3.79 14.92 5.61
CA GLN A 517 -2.51 14.23 5.82
C GLN A 517 -2.75 12.74 6.05
N LEU A 518 -3.72 12.37 6.89
CA LEU A 518 -4.05 10.98 7.20
C LEU A 518 -4.42 10.17 5.95
N ILE A 519 -5.23 10.74 5.03
CA ILE A 519 -5.58 10.08 3.76
C ILE A 519 -4.34 9.75 2.93
N ARG A 520 -3.37 10.67 2.86
CA ARG A 520 -2.09 10.44 2.16
C ARG A 520 -1.21 9.40 2.85
N LEU A 521 -1.26 9.30 4.18
CA LEU A 521 -0.56 8.24 4.91
C LEU A 521 -1.14 6.86 4.58
N LEU A 522 -2.48 6.75 4.53
CA LEU A 522 -3.16 5.51 4.17
C LEU A 522 -2.86 5.08 2.74
N PHE A 523 -2.79 6.02 1.80
CA PHE A 523 -2.34 5.77 0.43
C PHE A 523 -0.98 5.05 0.39
N GLY A 524 0.03 5.59 1.09
CA GLY A 524 1.38 5.02 1.10
C GLY A 524 1.43 3.61 1.71
N ALA A 525 0.62 3.34 2.72
CA ALA A 525 0.50 2.03 3.35
C ALA A 525 -0.17 1.01 2.42
N SER A 526 -1.30 1.38 1.81
CA SER A 526 -2.02 0.52 0.86
C SER A 526 -1.17 0.18 -0.36
N PHE A 527 -0.43 1.14 -0.90
CA PHE A 527 0.49 0.91 -2.02
C PHE A 527 1.60 -0.08 -1.64
N GLY A 528 2.25 0.10 -0.48
CA GLY A 528 3.32 -0.79 -0.05
C GLY A 528 2.84 -2.22 0.25
N ILE A 529 1.65 -2.37 0.86
CA ILE A 529 1.00 -3.69 1.03
C ILE A 529 0.70 -4.31 -0.34
N GLY A 530 0.15 -3.52 -1.26
CA GLY A 530 -0.14 -3.94 -2.62
C GLY A 530 1.11 -4.47 -3.34
N GLN A 531 2.25 -3.79 -3.23
CA GLN A 531 3.50 -4.24 -3.85
C GLN A 531 3.93 -5.62 -3.33
N VAL A 532 3.89 -5.81 -2.00
CA VAL A 532 4.22 -7.11 -1.38
C VAL A 532 3.27 -8.21 -1.86
N ILE A 533 1.97 -7.91 -1.95
CA ILE A 533 0.97 -8.86 -2.44
C ILE A 533 1.19 -9.19 -3.91
N SER A 534 1.44 -8.19 -4.77
CA SER A 534 1.66 -8.40 -6.21
C SER A 534 2.88 -9.27 -6.44
N ILE A 535 4.03 -8.93 -5.84
CA ILE A 535 5.27 -9.72 -5.99
C ILE A 535 5.08 -11.16 -5.50
N ARG A 536 4.26 -11.37 -4.46
CA ARG A 536 3.95 -12.72 -3.97
C ARG A 536 2.97 -13.48 -4.87
N LYS A 537 2.05 -12.78 -5.53
CA LYS A 537 1.07 -13.39 -6.44
C LYS A 537 1.70 -13.76 -7.78
N ASP A 538 2.58 -12.90 -8.30
CA ASP A 538 3.25 -13.07 -9.60
C ASP A 538 4.39 -14.10 -9.54
N TYR A 539 4.65 -14.70 -8.38
CA TYR A 539 5.60 -15.79 -8.23
C TYR A 539 4.98 -17.10 -8.75
N PRO A 540 5.51 -17.72 -9.82
CA PRO A 540 4.95 -18.93 -10.40
C PRO A 540 5.24 -20.14 -9.51
N VAL A 541 4.29 -20.49 -8.64
CA VAL A 541 4.34 -21.69 -7.76
C VAL A 541 3.39 -22.77 -8.29
N ALA A 542 3.64 -23.28 -9.48
CA ALA A 542 2.96 -24.51 -9.89
C ALA A 542 3.64 -25.75 -9.28
N TYR A 543 4.98 -25.80 -9.21
CA TYR A 543 5.67 -27.08 -9.03
C TYR A 543 6.22 -27.41 -7.63
N ARG A 544 6.38 -26.43 -6.72
CA ARG A 544 7.18 -26.63 -5.49
C ARG A 544 6.42 -26.45 -4.17
N ARG A 545 5.09 -26.64 -4.19
CA ARG A 545 4.20 -26.37 -3.05
C ARG A 545 4.59 -27.15 -1.78
N ASP A 546 5.07 -28.38 -1.90
CA ASP A 546 5.29 -29.27 -0.74
C ASP A 546 6.63 -29.00 -0.04
N GLN A 547 7.69 -28.73 -0.81
CA GLN A 547 9.02 -28.43 -0.26
C GLN A 547 9.16 -26.97 0.20
N GLU A 548 8.42 -26.03 -0.43
CA GLU A 548 8.49 -24.60 -0.10
C GLU A 548 7.56 -24.18 1.03
N THR A 549 6.41 -24.83 1.22
CA THR A 549 5.57 -24.56 2.41
C THR A 549 6.32 -24.92 3.70
N GLU A 550 7.21 -25.93 3.64
CA GLU A 550 8.10 -26.25 4.76
C GLU A 550 9.27 -25.26 4.93
N THR A 551 9.79 -24.62 3.87
CA THR A 551 10.89 -23.64 3.99
C THR A 551 10.42 -22.22 4.30
N LEU A 552 9.30 -21.73 3.76
CA LEU A 552 8.68 -20.44 4.13
C LEU A 552 8.24 -20.40 5.59
N ASN A 553 7.80 -21.55 6.12
CA ASN A 553 7.41 -21.71 7.51
C ASN A 553 8.60 -21.98 8.45
N LYS A 554 9.84 -22.08 7.96
CA LYS A 554 11.02 -22.16 8.83
C LYS A 554 11.30 -20.77 9.38
N TRP A 555 11.19 -20.65 10.71
CA TRP A 555 11.50 -19.42 11.43
C TRP A 555 13.02 -19.29 11.60
N GLY A 556 13.62 -18.41 10.80
CA GLY A 556 15.02 -18.00 10.95
C GLY A 556 15.21 -16.87 11.96
N PHE A 557 16.47 -16.56 12.30
CA PHE A 557 16.80 -15.44 13.18
C PHE A 557 16.30 -14.10 12.61
N GLY A 558 16.41 -13.92 11.29
CA GLY A 558 15.96 -12.72 10.59
C GLY A 558 14.45 -12.50 10.64
N GLN A 559 13.67 -13.57 10.88
CA GLN A 559 12.21 -13.48 11.03
C GLN A 559 11.76 -13.20 12.47
N ILE A 560 12.46 -13.75 13.46
CA ILE A 560 12.08 -13.62 14.88
C ILE A 560 12.49 -12.24 15.43
N LEU A 561 13.71 -11.79 15.11
CA LEU A 561 14.27 -10.58 15.72
C LEU A 561 13.41 -9.33 15.46
N PRO A 562 12.95 -9.04 14.22
CA PRO A 562 12.11 -7.86 13.97
C PRO A 562 10.77 -7.90 14.72
N LEU A 563 10.18 -9.09 14.93
CA LEU A 563 8.93 -9.25 15.68
C LEU A 563 9.12 -8.93 17.16
N ILE A 564 10.23 -9.37 17.76
CA ILE A 564 10.53 -9.06 19.17
C ILE A 564 10.77 -7.55 19.34
N PHE A 565 11.44 -6.92 18.37
CA PHE A 565 11.70 -5.47 18.41
C PHE A 565 10.44 -4.60 18.31
N LEU A 566 9.27 -5.15 17.95
CA LEU A 566 7.99 -4.43 18.08
C LEU A 566 7.64 -4.08 19.53
N ALA A 567 8.20 -4.77 20.51
CA ALA A 567 7.99 -4.45 21.92
C ALA A 567 8.69 -3.15 22.33
N TYR A 568 9.81 -2.79 21.68
CA TYR A 568 10.65 -1.66 22.11
C TYR A 568 9.92 -0.31 22.05
N PRO A 569 9.27 0.08 20.93
CA PRO A 569 8.47 1.32 20.88
C PRO A 569 7.37 1.38 21.93
N ILE A 570 6.71 0.24 22.20
CA ILE A 570 5.64 0.14 23.20
C ILE A 570 6.19 0.42 24.60
N LEU A 571 7.33 -0.17 24.96
CA LEU A 571 8.00 0.05 26.24
C LEU A 571 8.41 1.52 26.41
N THR A 572 8.99 2.15 25.39
CA THR A 572 9.37 3.57 25.43
C THR A 572 8.15 4.48 25.58
N GLY A 573 7.04 4.16 24.92
CA GLY A 573 5.78 4.89 25.09
C GLY A 573 5.20 4.76 26.49
N LEU A 574 5.28 3.57 27.09
CA LEU A 574 4.86 3.33 28.48
C LEU A 574 5.74 4.08 29.48
N GLU A 575 7.06 4.07 29.30
CA GLU A 575 8.00 4.82 30.13
C GLU A 575 7.66 6.31 30.15
N ALA A 576 7.46 6.90 28.97
CA ALA A 576 7.08 8.31 28.83
C ALA A 576 5.73 8.63 29.49
N TYR A 577 4.76 7.71 29.41
CA TYR A 577 3.48 7.86 30.10
C TYR A 577 3.65 7.92 31.63
N PHE A 578 4.46 7.01 32.19
CA PHE A 578 4.71 6.93 33.62
C PHE A 578 5.57 8.09 34.12
N GLU A 579 6.56 8.56 33.35
CA GLU A 579 7.38 9.71 33.72
C GLU A 579 6.53 10.98 33.91
N VAL A 580 5.64 11.27 32.96
CA VAL A 580 4.70 12.41 33.06
C VAL A 580 3.68 12.21 34.18
N LYS A 581 3.26 10.97 34.44
CA LYS A 581 2.40 10.66 35.58
C LYS A 581 3.10 11.03 36.90
N ASP A 582 4.35 10.62 37.07
CA ASP A 582 5.12 10.86 38.28
C ASP A 582 5.46 12.36 38.45
N GLU A 583 5.69 13.08 37.34
CA GLU A 583 5.86 14.54 37.35
C GLU A 583 4.59 15.26 37.84
N ILE A 584 3.42 14.88 37.33
CA ILE A 584 2.13 15.44 37.74
C ILE A 584 1.86 15.14 39.22
N GLU A 585 2.12 13.91 39.69
CA GLU A 585 1.96 13.54 41.10
C GLU A 585 2.88 14.34 42.01
N ARG A 586 4.16 14.53 41.62
CA ARG A 586 5.12 15.40 42.33
C ARG A 586 4.65 16.86 42.43
N HIS A 587 4.16 17.44 41.33
CA HIS A 587 3.62 18.81 41.35
C HIS A 587 2.39 18.94 42.26
N MET A 588 1.53 17.93 42.30
CA MET A 588 0.35 17.92 43.18
C MET A 588 0.75 17.81 44.66
N LEU A 589 1.79 17.04 44.99
CA LEU A 589 2.33 16.92 46.34
C LEU A 589 2.99 18.24 46.79
N ASN A 590 3.80 18.87 45.93
CA ASN A 590 4.42 20.17 46.22
C ASN A 590 3.40 21.30 46.39
N ARG A 591 2.27 21.27 45.67
CA ARG A 591 1.16 22.21 45.89
C ARG A 591 0.49 22.03 47.24
N ARG A 592 0.39 20.79 47.75
CA ARG A 592 -0.21 20.50 49.06
C ARG A 592 0.73 20.87 50.21
N SER A 593 2.04 20.72 50.05
CA SER A 593 3.02 21.16 51.04
C SER A 593 3.10 22.69 51.13
N THR A 594 3.09 23.41 50.00
CA THR A 594 3.07 24.88 49.99
C THR A 594 1.75 25.49 50.50
N SER A 595 0.61 24.79 50.35
CA SER A 595 -0.66 25.22 50.96
C SER A 595 -0.77 24.92 52.46
N SER A 596 0.09 24.06 53.02
CA SER A 596 0.16 23.79 54.47
C SER A 596 1.23 24.62 55.18
N SER A 597 2.23 25.16 54.46
CA SER A 597 3.25 26.06 55.01
C SER A 597 2.87 27.54 55.02
N SER A 598 1.68 27.93 54.55
CA SER A 598 1.21 29.33 54.49
C SER A 598 0.27 29.71 55.65
N GLN A 599 0.35 28.99 56.78
CA GLN A 599 -0.40 29.27 58.00
C GLN A 599 0.47 29.62 59.24
N GLU A 600 1.72 30.06 59.07
CA GLU A 600 2.48 30.71 60.15
C GLU A 600 2.79 32.18 59.80
N ALA A 601 2.54 33.04 60.79
CA ALA A 601 2.43 34.49 60.73
C ALA A 601 3.76 35.23 60.40
N PRO A 602 3.70 36.52 59.98
CA PRO A 602 4.88 37.26 59.59
C PRO A 602 5.60 37.83 60.82
N SER A 603 6.93 37.70 60.88
CA SER A 603 7.77 38.58 61.69
C SER A 603 8.88 39.15 60.81
N ALA A 604 9.05 40.46 60.95
CA ALA A 604 9.98 41.30 60.21
C ALA A 604 11.43 41.04 60.64
N ASP A 605 12.38 41.12 59.70
CA ASP A 605 13.48 42.11 59.75
C ASP A 605 14.49 41.94 58.59
N PHE A 606 14.75 43.07 57.94
CA PHE A 606 16.05 43.65 57.59
C PHE A 606 17.10 42.91 56.71
N VAL A 607 17.25 43.46 55.48
CA VAL A 607 18.49 43.84 54.73
C VAL A 607 19.63 42.83 54.51
N GLY A 608 19.95 42.61 53.21
CA GLY A 608 21.30 42.86 52.68
C GLY A 608 22.05 41.72 51.99
N LEU A 609 22.35 41.96 50.69
CA LEU A 609 23.54 41.54 49.92
C LEU A 609 23.58 40.14 49.26
N GLY A 610 23.91 40.15 47.96
CA GLY A 610 24.94 39.26 47.39
C GLY A 610 24.51 38.15 46.42
N GLU A 611 24.44 38.52 45.14
CA GLU A 611 24.90 37.77 43.94
C GLU A 611 24.83 36.23 43.80
N ASN A 612 24.19 35.85 42.68
CA ASN A 612 24.60 34.85 41.68
C ASN A 612 24.64 33.35 42.03
N SER A 613 23.59 32.64 41.61
CA SER A 613 23.77 31.36 40.90
C SER A 613 22.59 31.10 39.94
N SER A 614 22.91 31.08 38.66
CA SER A 614 22.04 30.79 37.53
C SER A 614 21.57 29.32 37.50
N THR A 615 20.28 29.11 37.67
CA THR A 615 19.56 27.93 37.17
C THR A 615 18.29 28.43 36.49
N THR A 616 18.30 28.43 35.16
CA THR A 616 17.18 28.80 34.30
C THR A 616 16.05 27.78 34.46
N ALA A 617 15.07 28.15 35.29
CA ALA A 617 13.79 27.46 35.39
C ALA A 617 12.99 27.66 34.09
N PHE A 618 12.49 26.55 33.54
CA PHE A 618 11.53 26.52 32.44
C PHE A 618 10.23 27.19 32.90
N ALA A 619 10.06 28.46 32.57
CA ALA A 619 8.77 29.15 32.65
C ALA A 619 7.93 28.72 31.43
N ALA A 620 7.13 27.66 31.61
CA ALA A 620 6.02 27.39 30.71
C ALA A 620 4.87 28.34 31.10
N GLU A 621 4.74 29.45 30.38
CA GLU A 621 3.53 30.27 30.42
C GLU A 621 2.33 29.42 29.96
N PRO A 622 1.26 29.29 30.76
CA PRO A 622 0.02 28.74 30.26
C PRO A 622 -0.67 29.81 29.41
N VAL A 623 -0.63 29.64 28.09
CA VAL A 623 -1.51 30.39 27.18
C VAL A 623 -2.96 30.01 27.47
N SER A 624 -3.59 30.77 28.36
CA SER A 624 -5.01 30.69 28.65
C SER A 624 -5.78 31.39 27.53
N HIS A 625 -6.26 30.64 26.53
CA HIS A 625 -7.36 31.13 25.70
C HIS A 625 -8.65 31.08 26.52
N GLY A 626 -8.93 32.18 27.22
CA GLY A 626 -10.25 32.46 27.76
C GLY A 626 -11.24 32.65 26.62
N LEU A 627 -12.21 31.75 26.51
CA LEU A 627 -13.45 31.99 25.79
C LEU A 627 -14.26 33.01 26.62
N THR A 628 -13.96 34.29 26.44
CA THR A 628 -14.81 35.37 26.91
C THR A 628 -16.00 35.43 25.95
N ILE A 629 -17.13 34.86 26.37
CA ILE A 629 -18.41 35.04 25.69
C ILE A 629 -18.85 36.48 25.98
N THR A 630 -18.38 37.43 25.17
CA THR A 630 -19.01 38.74 25.02
C THR A 630 -19.95 38.68 23.82
N SER A 631 -21.23 38.90 24.11
CA SER A 631 -22.32 38.99 23.15
C SER A 631 -22.13 40.17 22.19
N THR A 632 -21.68 39.90 20.98
CA THR A 632 -21.81 40.80 19.82
C THR A 632 -21.91 39.96 18.54
N THR A 633 -23.06 40.01 17.88
CA THR A 633 -23.37 39.61 16.49
C THR A 633 -22.84 38.25 16.01
N ALA A 634 -23.74 37.29 15.81
CA ALA A 634 -23.45 35.96 15.27
C ALA A 634 -22.70 36.02 13.91
N SER A 635 -21.39 35.81 13.94
CA SER A 635 -20.57 35.51 12.76
C SER A 635 -20.55 34.00 12.56
N GLY A 636 -21.50 33.43 11.81
CA GLY A 636 -21.45 32.01 11.46
C GLY A 636 -20.28 31.70 10.52
N SER A 637 -19.75 30.48 10.58
CA SER A 637 -18.69 30.02 9.67
C SER A 637 -19.30 29.50 8.37
N VAL A 638 -18.60 29.66 7.25
CA VAL A 638 -19.03 29.10 5.95
C VAL A 638 -19.25 27.58 6.03
N HIS A 639 -18.56 26.92 6.96
CA HIS A 639 -18.63 25.47 7.18
C HIS A 639 -19.89 25.00 7.94
N ASP A 640 -20.66 25.92 8.52
CA ASP A 640 -21.94 25.59 9.18
C ASP A 640 -23.10 25.40 8.20
N LEU A 641 -22.93 25.83 6.94
CA LEU A 641 -23.92 25.66 5.89
C LEU A 641 -24.18 24.16 5.60
N PRO A 642 -25.45 23.74 5.43
CA PRO A 642 -25.76 22.35 5.11
C PRO A 642 -25.14 21.90 3.78
N LEU A 643 -25.13 22.78 2.78
CA LEU A 643 -24.48 22.53 1.49
C LEU A 643 -22.97 22.32 1.66
N ALA A 644 -22.30 23.13 2.49
CA ALA A 644 -20.87 22.99 2.76
C ALA A 644 -20.53 21.63 3.40
N ARG A 645 -21.37 21.15 4.32
CA ARG A 645 -21.19 19.82 4.94
C ARG A 645 -21.35 18.67 3.95
N ILE A 646 -22.32 18.76 3.04
CA ILE A 646 -22.51 17.77 1.97
C ILE A 646 -21.29 17.76 1.04
N MET A 647 -20.81 18.94 0.64
CA MET A 647 -19.61 19.08 -0.20
C MET A 647 -18.37 18.51 0.50
N LEU A 648 -18.20 18.80 1.79
CA LEU A 648 -17.08 18.28 2.58
C LEU A 648 -17.10 16.75 2.66
N LEU A 649 -18.27 16.16 2.96
CA LEU A 649 -18.43 14.70 2.98
C LEU A 649 -18.10 14.09 1.60
N PHE A 650 -18.59 14.70 0.53
CA PHE A 650 -18.28 14.29 -0.83
C PHE A 650 -16.77 14.33 -1.10
N TYR A 651 -16.09 15.42 -0.76
CA TYR A 651 -14.63 15.53 -0.92
C TYR A 651 -13.87 14.48 -0.10
N ILE A 652 -14.25 14.26 1.16
CA ILE A 652 -13.61 13.24 2.02
C ILE A 652 -13.74 11.85 1.39
N LEU A 653 -14.96 11.45 1.00
CA LEU A 653 -15.22 10.14 0.41
C LEU A 653 -14.53 9.97 -0.95
N MET A 654 -14.64 10.99 -1.81
CA MET A 654 -14.01 11.00 -3.12
C MET A 654 -12.50 10.80 -2.98
N TRP A 655 -11.80 11.65 -2.23
CA TRP A 655 -10.35 11.56 -2.09
C TRP A 655 -9.88 10.30 -1.37
N PHE A 656 -10.63 9.82 -0.38
CA PHE A 656 -10.34 8.55 0.28
C PHE A 656 -10.41 7.39 -0.73
N ILE A 657 -11.56 7.20 -1.39
CA ILE A 657 -11.76 6.08 -2.33
C ILE A 657 -10.78 6.15 -3.49
N LEU A 658 -10.66 7.32 -4.10
CA LEU A 658 -9.84 7.57 -5.28
C LEU A 658 -8.35 7.35 -5.00
N SER A 659 -7.86 7.77 -3.83
CA SER A 659 -6.49 7.46 -3.40
C SER A 659 -6.28 5.95 -3.20
N GLN A 660 -7.17 5.26 -2.51
CA GLN A 660 -6.98 3.82 -2.25
C GLN A 660 -7.07 2.98 -3.53
N LEU A 661 -7.96 3.33 -4.46
CA LEU A 661 -8.04 2.68 -5.77
C LEU A 661 -6.75 2.89 -6.58
N LEU A 662 -6.21 4.12 -6.58
CA LEU A 662 -4.94 4.41 -7.22
C LEU A 662 -3.79 3.62 -6.60
N ALA A 663 -3.76 3.49 -5.26
CA ALA A 663 -2.72 2.73 -4.56
C ALA A 663 -2.72 1.25 -4.95
N ILE A 664 -3.90 0.63 -5.00
CA ILE A 664 -4.06 -0.78 -5.38
C ILE A 664 -3.69 -0.97 -6.86
N SER A 665 -4.21 -0.13 -7.76
CA SER A 665 -3.94 -0.26 -9.19
C SER A 665 -2.46 -0.04 -9.55
N ALA A 666 -1.80 0.93 -8.90
CA ALA A 666 -0.38 1.18 -9.08
C ALA A 666 0.50 0.04 -8.55
N SER A 667 -0.03 -0.80 -7.64
CA SER A 667 0.73 -1.90 -7.05
C SER A 667 0.75 -3.18 -7.88
N THR A 668 -0.21 -3.35 -8.80
CA THR A 668 -0.38 -4.56 -9.63
C THR A 668 -0.03 -4.30 -11.11
N ASN A 669 0.98 -3.49 -11.39
CA ASN A 669 1.51 -3.20 -12.73
C ASN A 669 0.55 -2.55 -13.75
N PHE A 670 -0.43 -1.72 -13.33
CA PHE A 670 -1.28 -0.89 -14.21
C PHE A 670 -1.95 -1.61 -15.40
N SER A 671 -2.00 -2.94 -15.41
CA SER A 671 -2.54 -3.74 -16.52
C SER A 671 -4.05 -3.54 -16.70
N ASP A 672 -4.75 -3.08 -15.65
CA ASP A 672 -6.15 -2.63 -15.70
C ASP A 672 -6.27 -1.11 -15.98
N LEU A 673 -5.59 -0.65 -17.03
CA LEU A 673 -5.53 0.76 -17.46
C LEU A 673 -6.93 1.37 -17.75
N GLY A 674 -7.92 0.53 -18.02
CA GLY A 674 -9.30 0.92 -18.33
C GLY A 674 -10.00 1.69 -17.19
N LEU A 675 -9.66 1.42 -15.93
CA LEU A 675 -10.18 2.19 -14.79
C LEU A 675 -9.31 3.40 -14.43
N LEU A 676 -8.00 3.29 -14.65
CA LEU A 676 -7.03 4.26 -14.14
C LEU A 676 -7.05 5.59 -14.90
N ILE A 677 -7.10 5.56 -16.24
CA ILE A 677 -7.12 6.77 -17.07
C ILE A 677 -8.29 7.69 -16.71
N PRO A 678 -9.55 7.21 -16.61
CA PRO A 678 -10.64 8.07 -16.18
C PRO A 678 -10.47 8.55 -14.74
N LEU A 679 -9.96 7.72 -13.82
CA LEU A 679 -9.66 8.15 -12.45
C LEU A 679 -8.63 9.29 -12.40
N LEU A 680 -7.52 9.16 -13.13
CA LEU A 680 -6.46 10.16 -13.22
C LEU A 680 -6.94 11.42 -13.95
N ALA A 681 -7.77 11.29 -14.98
CA ALA A 681 -8.38 12.42 -15.67
C ALA A 681 -9.36 13.18 -14.77
N ILE A 682 -10.14 12.48 -13.93
CA ILE A 682 -11.01 13.09 -12.93
C ILE A 682 -10.16 13.78 -11.85
N LEU A 683 -9.14 13.12 -11.31
CA LEU A 683 -8.20 13.69 -10.35
C LEU A 683 -7.50 14.93 -10.88
N ALA A 684 -6.96 14.85 -12.09
CA ALA A 684 -6.30 15.96 -12.77
C ALA A 684 -7.31 17.06 -13.07
N GLY A 685 -8.52 16.73 -13.49
CA GLY A 685 -9.61 17.69 -13.69
C GLY A 685 -9.94 18.46 -12.41
N PHE A 686 -10.14 17.75 -11.29
CA PHE A 686 -10.40 18.37 -9.98
C PHE A 686 -9.20 19.15 -9.44
N TYR A 687 -7.98 18.64 -9.62
CA TYR A 687 -6.75 19.32 -9.16
C TYR A 687 -6.44 20.56 -9.99
N ILE A 688 -6.51 20.46 -11.32
CA ILE A 688 -6.39 21.62 -12.23
C ILE A 688 -7.51 22.61 -11.92
N TRP A 689 -8.73 22.14 -11.71
CA TRP A 689 -9.84 22.99 -11.27
C TRP A 689 -9.51 23.71 -9.96
N SER A 690 -9.09 22.98 -8.92
CA SER A 690 -8.75 23.52 -7.61
C SER A 690 -7.65 24.58 -7.69
N VAL A 691 -6.53 24.26 -8.35
CA VAL A 691 -5.35 25.12 -8.42
C VAL A 691 -5.57 26.29 -9.38
N VAL A 692 -6.10 26.06 -10.58
CA VAL A 692 -6.25 27.11 -11.60
C VAL A 692 -7.38 28.08 -11.24
N VAL A 693 -8.51 27.58 -10.71
CA VAL A 693 -9.66 28.44 -10.41
C VAL A 693 -9.44 29.24 -9.13
N PHE A 694 -8.87 28.64 -8.08
CA PHE A 694 -8.77 29.32 -6.77
C PHE A 694 -7.41 29.97 -6.50
N GLU A 695 -6.30 29.34 -6.88
CA GLU A 695 -4.97 29.92 -6.65
C GLU A 695 -4.46 30.74 -7.83
N GLY A 696 -4.85 30.37 -9.05
CA GLY A 696 -4.55 31.14 -10.26
C GLY A 696 -5.11 32.56 -10.21
N LEU A 697 -6.30 32.75 -9.65
CA LEU A 697 -6.91 34.06 -9.48
C LEU A 697 -6.09 34.95 -8.52
N GLU A 698 -5.57 34.37 -7.44
CA GLU A 698 -4.71 35.08 -6.48
C GLU A 698 -3.37 35.47 -7.10
N LEU A 699 -2.76 34.57 -7.89
CA LEU A 699 -1.56 34.91 -8.66
C LEU A 699 -1.79 36.06 -9.63
N VAL A 700 -2.94 36.09 -10.32
CA VAL A 700 -3.33 37.19 -11.21
C VAL A 700 -3.57 38.49 -10.44
N ASN A 701 -4.23 38.41 -9.28
CA ASN A 701 -4.46 39.56 -8.41
C ASN A 701 -3.14 40.15 -7.87
N ALA A 702 -2.23 39.29 -7.39
CA ALA A 702 -0.91 39.68 -6.94
C ALA A 702 -0.07 40.29 -8.07
N ALA A 703 -0.12 39.71 -9.28
CA ALA A 703 0.54 40.27 -10.46
C ALA A 703 -0.02 41.65 -10.84
N ASN A 704 -1.34 41.83 -10.74
CA ASN A 704 -1.99 43.12 -10.97
C ASN A 704 -1.65 44.15 -9.89
N LYS A 705 -1.56 43.75 -8.62
CA LYS A 705 -1.13 44.60 -7.49
C LYS A 705 0.30 45.09 -7.72
N LYS A 706 1.23 44.17 -8.01
CA LYS A 706 2.62 44.48 -8.38
C LYS A 706 2.71 45.40 -9.61
N ARG A 707 1.88 45.19 -10.63
CA ARG A 707 1.83 46.07 -11.82
C ARG A 707 1.33 47.47 -11.49
N LYS A 708 0.35 47.61 -10.59
CA LYS A 708 -0.16 48.91 -10.11
C LYS A 708 0.88 49.64 -9.25
N GLU A 709 1.57 48.93 -8.37
CA GLU A 709 2.68 49.47 -7.57
C GLU A 709 3.83 49.93 -8.45
N LYS A 710 4.21 49.13 -9.46
CA LYS A 710 5.23 49.53 -10.45
C LYS A 710 4.83 50.79 -11.22
N LYS A 711 3.56 50.90 -11.62
CA LYS A 711 3.02 52.11 -12.27
C LYS A 711 3.01 53.33 -11.35
N ARG A 712 2.77 53.16 -10.04
CA ARG A 712 2.84 54.25 -9.05
C ARG A 712 4.28 54.66 -8.69
N SER A 713 5.25 53.75 -8.84
CA SER A 713 6.67 54.02 -8.58
C SER A 713 7.43 54.63 -9.77
N LEU A 714 6.84 54.63 -10.97
CA LEU A 714 7.36 55.38 -12.11
C LEU A 714 6.87 56.83 -11.94
N PRO A 715 7.76 57.82 -11.78
CA PRO A 715 7.34 59.22 -11.79
C PRO A 715 6.66 59.52 -13.13
N ASP A 716 5.56 60.28 -13.09
CA ASP A 716 4.93 60.83 -14.28
C ASP A 716 5.98 61.67 -15.02
N ILE A 717 6.64 61.06 -16.02
CA ILE A 717 7.30 61.82 -17.08
C ILE A 717 6.16 62.26 -17.99
N ALA A 718 5.51 63.35 -17.58
CA ALA A 718 4.67 64.14 -18.45
C ALA A 718 5.59 64.89 -19.42
N GLU A 719 5.50 64.55 -20.70
CA GLU A 719 5.86 65.41 -21.83
C GLU A 719 4.58 66.00 -22.43
#